data_AF-A0A7L1KNN3-F1
#
_entry.id   AF-A0A7L1KNN3-F1
#
_cell.length_a   1.000
_cell.length_b   1.000
_cell.length_c   1.000
_cell.angle_alpha   90.00
_cell.angle_beta   90.00
_cell.angle_gamma   90.00
#
_symmetry.space_group_name_H-M   'P 1'
#
loop_
_entity.id
_entity.type
_entity.pdbx_description
1 polymer ?
#
loop_
_entity_poly.entity_id
_entity_poly.type
_entity_poly.pdbx_seq_one_letter_code
_entity_poly.pdbx_strand_id
1 'polypeptide(L)'
;MRRFQTSSLLLCVVAATAIPIVPWKVKCPPQCVCQIRPWYTPRSVYREAATVDCNDLFISTVPEDLPEGTQTLLLQSNNIARLEQSELDYLRNLSELDLSQNSFTDVWDFGLKSMPQLLSLHLEENQLSELPDGSFPGLGNLQELYLNHNQLRRIAPRAFSGLSSLLRLHLNSNLLRMVDSRWFQMLPSLEILMIGGNRVDAILDMNFRPLSNLRSLVLAGMNLREISDYALEGLRSLESLSFYDNKLMNVPKRALQQVPGLKFLDLNKNPLQRVKQSDFTNMLHLKELGLNNMEELVSIDQFALINLPELTKLDVTNNPKLSFIHPNAFHHLPQLETLMLNNNALSALHKQTVKSLPNLQEISIHSNPIRCDCVIRWVNSTENHIRFIEPQSTLCAEPPDLKRRHIRDVPFREMTDRCLPLISTKSFPSHLEVADGDNVSLHCRALAEPDPEIYWVTPSGVKLIAYAEDGRYKVHPEGTLEIHGISAREAGLYTCVAHNLLGADTKSISMMVNHSFPLSEDSLELVVADVQAYHILVAWKPHLNTVSSNLTWSSFLLSSNLDMTNVARIPMGTHTYNITRLHQDTEYWACLHVAFVDLQAKVACVNARTKEAAHHYRLLEGRQSLLTVLVLCLLLLAASLVARYGVGAEPRRARELLRGATAVRVVYPPIAQPWARGQRGGQLLAVEVQAAPLDC
;
A
#
# COMPACT_ATOMS: atom_id res chain seq x y z
N MET A 1 -14.92 9.55 -61.57
CA MET A 1 -15.97 10.26 -62.33
C MET A 1 -17.01 10.81 -61.35
N ARG A 2 -17.45 12.05 -61.59
CA ARG A 2 -18.53 12.88 -60.99
C ARG A 2 -19.66 12.12 -60.24
N ARG A 3 -20.32 12.64 -59.18
CA ARG A 3 -20.90 14.00 -58.99
C ARG A 3 -21.38 14.23 -57.52
N PHE A 4 -21.44 15.50 -57.12
CA PHE A 4 -21.97 16.09 -55.87
C PHE A 4 -23.51 16.00 -55.68
N GLN A 5 -23.95 15.99 -54.41
CA GLN A 5 -25.16 16.61 -53.75
C GLN A 5 -25.34 15.87 -52.40
N THR A 6 -25.70 16.39 -51.21
CA THR A 6 -26.11 17.70 -50.68
C THR A 6 -25.96 17.67 -49.15
N SER A 7 -25.71 18.83 -48.55
CA SER A 7 -25.66 19.12 -47.11
C SER A 7 -26.94 18.71 -46.36
N SER A 8 -26.77 18.19 -45.12
CA SER A 8 -27.76 18.31 -44.03
C SER A 8 -27.02 18.25 -42.70
N LEU A 9 -26.81 19.42 -42.10
CA LEU A 9 -26.50 19.56 -40.68
C LEU A 9 -27.69 19.03 -39.87
N LEU A 10 -27.48 17.97 -39.08
CA LEU A 10 -28.36 17.66 -37.96
C LEU A 10 -27.92 18.53 -36.77
N LEU A 11 -28.57 19.69 -36.61
CA LEU A 11 -28.62 20.36 -35.32
C LEU A 11 -29.44 19.47 -34.37
N CYS A 12 -28.78 18.82 -33.41
CA CYS A 12 -29.48 18.28 -32.24
C CYS A 12 -29.94 19.46 -31.40
N VAL A 13 -31.18 19.90 -31.62
CA VAL A 13 -31.89 20.74 -30.66
C VAL A 13 -32.20 19.86 -29.46
N VAL A 14 -31.43 20.02 -28.38
CA VAL A 14 -31.82 19.53 -27.07
C VAL A 14 -33.05 20.36 -26.67
N ALA A 15 -34.23 19.81 -26.91
CA ALA A 15 -35.45 20.30 -26.30
C ALA A 15 -35.33 20.00 -24.80
N ALA A 16 -34.86 20.97 -24.02
CA ALA A 16 -35.16 21.02 -22.61
C ALA A 16 -36.69 21.08 -22.50
N THR A 17 -37.31 19.96 -22.19
CA THR A 17 -38.72 19.92 -21.79
C THR A 17 -38.82 20.68 -20.48
N ALA A 18 -39.02 22.00 -20.57
CA ALA A 18 -39.51 22.78 -19.46
C ALA A 18 -40.86 22.16 -19.07
N ILE A 19 -40.86 21.43 -17.97
CA ILE A 19 -42.07 20.91 -17.35
C ILE A 19 -42.99 22.12 -17.15
N PRO A 20 -44.25 22.08 -17.61
CA PRO A 20 -45.15 23.22 -17.45
C PRO A 20 -45.36 23.47 -15.95
N ILE A 21 -44.84 24.59 -15.45
CA ILE A 21 -45.13 25.08 -14.11
C ILE A 21 -46.60 25.44 -14.10
N VAL A 22 -47.44 24.60 -13.50
CA VAL A 22 -48.85 24.90 -13.31
C VAL A 22 -48.94 25.97 -12.21
N PRO A 23 -49.45 27.18 -12.50
CA PRO A 23 -49.56 28.22 -11.48
C PRO A 23 -50.60 27.77 -10.46
N TRP A 24 -50.17 27.64 -9.21
CA TRP A 24 -51.05 27.41 -8.08
C TRP A 24 -51.86 28.70 -7.86
N LYS A 25 -53.15 28.69 -8.24
CA LYS A 25 -54.02 29.88 -8.19
C LYS A 25 -54.47 30.17 -6.75
N VAL A 26 -53.55 30.66 -5.94
CA VAL A 26 -53.80 31.10 -4.55
C VAL A 26 -53.26 32.52 -4.34
N LYS A 27 -53.73 33.20 -3.30
CA LYS A 27 -53.12 34.46 -2.86
C LYS A 27 -51.74 34.13 -2.31
N CYS A 28 -50.70 34.67 -2.94
CA CYS A 28 -49.31 34.48 -2.53
C CYS A 28 -48.77 35.79 -1.94
N PRO A 29 -47.92 35.74 -0.91
CA PRO A 29 -47.21 36.93 -0.44
C PRO A 29 -46.45 37.60 -1.60
N PRO A 30 -46.45 38.93 -1.70
CA PRO A 30 -45.99 39.65 -2.89
C PRO A 30 -44.50 39.48 -3.19
N GLN A 31 -43.69 39.12 -2.20
CA GLN A 31 -42.25 38.89 -2.35
C GLN A 31 -41.92 37.41 -2.60
N CYS A 32 -42.89 36.51 -2.45
CA CYS A 32 -42.68 35.07 -2.56
C CYS A 32 -43.26 34.51 -3.87
N VAL A 33 -42.82 33.31 -4.23
CA VAL A 33 -43.31 32.58 -5.40
C VAL A 33 -44.06 31.33 -4.95
N CYS A 34 -45.36 31.26 -5.28
CA CYS A 34 -46.21 30.12 -4.96
C CYS A 34 -46.49 29.28 -6.22
N GLN A 35 -46.05 28.02 -6.23
CA GLN A 35 -46.26 27.12 -7.36
C GLN A 35 -46.21 25.65 -6.96
N ILE A 36 -46.69 24.76 -7.83
CA ILE A 36 -46.51 23.32 -7.63
C ILE A 36 -45.11 22.93 -8.14
N ARG A 37 -44.31 22.30 -7.28
CA ARG A 37 -42.96 21.82 -7.63
C ARG A 37 -42.84 20.30 -7.46
N PRO A 38 -41.97 19.65 -8.25
CA PRO A 38 -41.48 18.32 -7.93
C PRO A 38 -40.89 18.28 -6.52
N TRP A 39 -41.31 17.31 -5.74
CA TRP A 39 -40.85 17.08 -4.38
C TRP A 39 -40.62 15.58 -4.16
N TYR A 40 -39.52 15.24 -3.50
CA TYR A 40 -39.24 13.85 -3.14
C TYR A 40 -39.45 13.68 -1.65
N THR A 41 -40.29 12.72 -1.28
CA THR A 41 -40.38 12.29 0.13
C THR A 41 -39.00 11.84 0.63
N PRO A 42 -38.76 11.84 1.96
CA PRO A 42 -37.56 11.25 2.55
C PRO A 42 -37.27 9.80 2.12
N ARG A 43 -38.27 9.07 1.60
CA ARG A 43 -38.11 7.71 1.05
C ARG A 43 -37.82 7.70 -0.46
N SER A 44 -37.39 8.84 -1.01
CA SER A 44 -37.06 9.04 -2.43
C SER A 44 -38.22 8.77 -3.40
N VAL A 45 -39.47 8.88 -2.93
CA VAL A 45 -40.68 8.77 -3.78
C VAL A 45 -41.04 10.14 -4.35
N TYR A 46 -41.13 10.23 -5.68
CA TYR A 46 -41.57 11.42 -6.40
C TYR A 46 -43.03 11.79 -6.08
N ARG A 47 -43.26 13.07 -5.82
CA ARG A 47 -44.56 13.70 -5.63
C ARG A 47 -44.53 15.12 -6.19
N GLU A 48 -45.71 15.72 -6.32
CA GLU A 48 -45.86 17.15 -6.55
C GLU A 48 -46.35 17.79 -5.26
N ALA A 49 -45.74 18.92 -4.88
CA ALA A 49 -46.05 19.63 -3.66
C ALA A 49 -46.39 21.10 -3.93
N ALA A 50 -47.36 21.64 -3.20
CA ALA A 50 -47.65 23.07 -3.18
C ALA A 50 -46.53 23.79 -2.40
N THR A 51 -45.67 24.50 -3.13
CA THR A 51 -44.47 25.14 -2.59
C THR A 51 -44.63 26.65 -2.52
N VAL A 52 -44.29 27.23 -1.38
CA VAL A 52 -44.09 28.68 -1.20
C VAL A 52 -42.59 28.93 -1.05
N ASP A 53 -42.04 29.68 -1.99
CA ASP A 53 -40.62 30.00 -2.06
C ASP A 53 -40.40 31.48 -1.70
N CYS A 54 -39.77 31.72 -0.56
CA CYS A 54 -39.45 33.03 0.01
C CYS A 54 -37.94 33.18 0.28
N ASN A 55 -37.12 32.58 -0.58
CA ASN A 55 -35.67 32.52 -0.40
C ASN A 55 -34.96 33.82 -0.83
N ASP A 56 -33.85 34.16 -0.16
CA ASP A 56 -32.99 35.30 -0.53
C ASP A 56 -33.74 36.65 -0.63
N LEU A 57 -34.66 36.89 0.32
CA LEU A 57 -35.47 38.11 0.36
C LEU A 57 -34.99 39.09 1.44
N PHE A 58 -33.95 38.73 2.20
CA PHE A 58 -33.42 39.49 3.34
C PHE A 58 -34.49 39.79 4.41
N ILE A 59 -35.52 38.95 4.50
CA ILE A 59 -36.61 39.13 5.47
C ILE A 59 -36.16 38.73 6.88
N SER A 60 -36.70 39.43 7.88
CA SER A 60 -36.41 39.17 9.31
C SER A 60 -37.54 38.42 10.04
N THR A 61 -38.71 38.32 9.41
CA THR A 61 -39.92 37.67 9.93
C THR A 61 -40.59 36.89 8.80
N VAL A 62 -41.41 35.90 9.14
CA VAL A 62 -42.15 35.13 8.14
C VAL A 62 -43.22 36.03 7.49
N PRO A 63 -43.43 35.95 6.15
CA PRO A 63 -44.47 36.74 5.49
C PRO A 63 -45.86 36.40 6.00
N GLU A 64 -46.71 37.43 6.18
CA GLU A 64 -48.12 37.25 6.52
C GLU A 64 -48.91 36.60 5.36
N ASP A 65 -50.04 35.97 5.69
CA ASP A 65 -50.99 35.38 4.73
C ASP A 65 -50.42 34.27 3.80
N LEU A 66 -49.66 33.32 4.35
CA LEU A 66 -49.26 32.12 3.59
C LEU A 66 -50.50 31.28 3.22
N PRO A 67 -50.55 30.64 2.05
CA PRO A 67 -51.69 29.81 1.69
C PRO A 67 -51.81 28.57 2.60
N GLU A 68 -53.01 28.28 3.11
CA GLU A 68 -53.26 27.12 4.02
C GLU A 68 -52.89 25.75 3.43
N GLY A 69 -52.91 25.63 2.10
CA GLY A 69 -52.55 24.40 1.38
C GLY A 69 -51.06 24.17 1.20
N THR A 70 -50.19 25.00 1.80
CA THR A 70 -48.74 24.91 1.66
C THR A 70 -48.21 23.59 2.22
N GLN A 71 -47.43 22.88 1.40
CA GLN A 71 -46.78 21.61 1.75
C GLN A 71 -45.27 21.76 1.91
N THR A 72 -44.65 22.66 1.15
CA THR A 72 -43.23 22.99 1.27
C THR A 72 -43.11 24.50 1.45
N LEU A 73 -42.44 24.93 2.53
CA LEU A 73 -42.15 26.33 2.81
C LEU A 73 -40.64 26.54 2.81
N LEU A 74 -40.15 27.37 1.89
CA LEU A 74 -38.73 27.68 1.75
C LEU A 74 -38.48 29.11 2.22
N LEU A 75 -37.68 29.26 3.27
CA LEU A 75 -37.29 30.53 3.88
C LEU A 75 -35.76 30.65 4.01
N GLN A 76 -35.01 29.94 3.15
CA GLN A 76 -33.56 29.90 3.22
C GLN A 76 -32.90 31.23 2.85
N SER A 77 -31.68 31.45 3.36
CA SER A 77 -30.85 32.62 3.05
C SER A 77 -31.55 33.94 3.40
N ASN A 78 -32.09 34.02 4.62
CA ASN A 78 -32.76 35.21 5.14
C ASN A 78 -32.12 35.66 6.46
N ASN A 79 -32.72 36.62 7.16
CA ASN A 79 -32.22 37.12 8.45
C ASN A 79 -33.23 36.88 9.57
N ILE A 80 -33.95 35.76 9.51
CA ILE A 80 -34.92 35.37 10.53
C ILE A 80 -34.14 34.91 11.76
N ALA A 81 -34.37 35.57 12.89
CA ALA A 81 -33.76 35.21 14.17
C ALA A 81 -34.73 34.49 15.11
N ARG A 82 -36.04 34.64 14.88
CA ARG A 82 -37.11 34.05 15.70
C ARG A 82 -38.36 33.83 14.86
N LEU A 83 -39.08 32.78 15.20
CA LEU A 83 -40.33 32.31 14.62
C LEU A 83 -41.30 32.04 15.77
N GLU A 84 -42.48 32.64 15.73
CA GLU A 84 -43.54 32.39 16.70
C GLU A 84 -44.46 31.27 16.21
N GLN A 85 -44.91 30.39 17.11
CA GLN A 85 -45.82 29.28 16.74
C GLN A 85 -47.05 29.76 15.98
N SER A 86 -47.62 30.92 16.35
CA SER A 86 -48.80 31.50 15.72
C SER A 86 -48.63 31.80 14.23
N GLU A 87 -47.39 31.98 13.75
CA GLU A 87 -47.10 32.30 12.35
C GLU A 87 -47.27 31.07 11.44
N LEU A 88 -47.12 29.84 11.95
CA LEU A 88 -47.18 28.61 11.16
C LEU A 88 -48.25 27.59 11.63
N ASP A 89 -48.90 27.81 12.77
CA ASP A 89 -49.84 26.84 13.38
C ASP A 89 -51.02 26.43 12.46
N TYR A 90 -51.44 27.32 11.56
CA TYR A 90 -52.52 27.07 10.62
C TYR A 90 -52.09 26.22 9.41
N LEU A 91 -50.79 26.08 9.13
CA LEU A 91 -50.23 25.31 8.01
C LEU A 91 -50.15 23.81 8.31
N ARG A 92 -51.32 23.17 8.50
CA ARG A 92 -51.42 21.76 8.96
C ARG A 92 -50.87 20.73 7.97
N ASN A 93 -50.73 21.09 6.69
CA ASN A 93 -50.27 20.20 5.62
C ASN A 93 -48.76 20.33 5.34
N LEU A 94 -48.04 21.16 6.10
CA LEU A 94 -46.62 21.40 5.89
C LEU A 94 -45.83 20.11 6.10
N SER A 95 -45.17 19.65 5.04
CA SER A 95 -44.36 18.43 4.96
C SER A 95 -42.86 18.74 5.02
N GLU A 96 -42.45 19.91 4.54
CA GLU A 96 -41.06 20.35 4.52
C GLU A 96 -40.99 21.84 4.89
N LEU A 97 -40.07 22.16 5.79
CA LEU A 97 -39.78 23.51 6.24
C LEU A 97 -38.28 23.76 6.14
N ASP A 98 -37.90 24.72 5.30
CA ASP A 98 -36.52 25.14 5.14
C ASP A 98 -36.25 26.49 5.82
N LEU A 99 -35.46 26.45 6.90
CA LEU A 99 -35.00 27.60 7.69
C LEU A 99 -33.46 27.71 7.65
N SER A 100 -32.82 27.09 6.66
CA SER A 100 -31.36 27.11 6.51
C SER A 100 -30.83 28.52 6.24
N GLN A 101 -29.55 28.76 6.56
CA GLN A 101 -28.87 30.05 6.31
C GLN A 101 -29.65 31.26 6.88
N ASN A 102 -30.03 31.18 8.15
CA ASN A 102 -30.70 32.26 8.88
C ASN A 102 -29.89 32.63 10.14
N SER A 103 -30.50 33.38 11.07
CA SER A 103 -29.85 33.92 12.26
C SER A 103 -30.34 33.28 13.56
N PHE A 104 -30.81 32.02 13.52
CA PHE A 104 -31.29 31.31 14.72
C PHE A 104 -30.15 30.98 15.68
N THR A 105 -30.30 31.36 16.95
CA THR A 105 -29.26 31.17 17.99
C THR A 105 -29.64 30.12 19.04
N ASP A 106 -30.94 30.01 19.34
CA ASP A 106 -31.50 29.06 20.29
C ASP A 106 -32.54 28.15 19.60
N VAL A 107 -32.66 26.93 20.10
CA VAL A 107 -33.65 25.96 19.64
C VAL A 107 -35.09 26.43 19.94
N TRP A 108 -35.27 27.28 20.95
CA TRP A 108 -36.60 27.82 21.27
C TRP A 108 -37.01 28.97 20.36
N ASP A 109 -36.06 29.51 19.57
CA ASP A 109 -36.33 30.61 18.65
C ASP A 109 -37.20 30.18 17.47
N PHE A 110 -37.27 28.90 17.11
CA PHE A 110 -38.15 28.45 16.01
C PHE A 110 -39.60 28.15 16.43
N GLY A 111 -39.92 28.12 17.72
CA GLY A 111 -41.31 28.10 18.22
C GLY A 111 -42.16 26.85 17.93
N LEU A 112 -41.71 25.87 17.14
CA LEU A 112 -42.46 24.69 16.70
C LEU A 112 -42.80 23.73 17.85
N LYS A 113 -44.10 23.54 18.14
CA LYS A 113 -44.58 22.63 19.21
C LYS A 113 -45.46 21.47 18.75
N SER A 114 -46.05 21.53 17.54
CA SER A 114 -46.94 20.48 17.03
C SER A 114 -47.15 20.59 15.51
N MET A 115 -46.29 19.94 14.72
CA MET A 115 -46.41 19.88 13.25
C MET A 115 -46.58 18.43 12.80
N PRO A 116 -47.81 17.89 12.75
CA PRO A 116 -48.03 16.46 12.59
C PRO A 116 -47.72 15.93 11.18
N GLN A 117 -47.68 16.79 10.16
CA GLN A 117 -47.35 16.38 8.79
C GLN A 117 -45.88 16.66 8.42
N LEU A 118 -45.11 17.32 9.30
CA LEU A 118 -43.75 17.72 8.98
C LEU A 118 -42.83 16.49 8.94
N LEU A 119 -42.14 16.33 7.81
CA LEU A 119 -41.27 15.19 7.51
C LEU A 119 -39.80 15.62 7.40
N SER A 120 -39.52 16.81 6.87
CA SER A 120 -38.16 17.37 6.78
C SER A 120 -38.08 18.76 7.42
N LEU A 121 -37.03 18.99 8.19
CA LEU A 121 -36.71 20.27 8.81
C LEU A 121 -35.23 20.62 8.57
N HIS A 122 -35.01 21.75 7.91
CA HIS A 122 -33.69 22.28 7.60
C HIS A 122 -33.34 23.45 8.52
N LEU A 123 -32.25 23.32 9.27
CA LEU A 123 -31.72 24.31 10.22
C LEU A 123 -30.20 24.49 10.05
N GLU A 124 -29.64 24.00 8.95
CA GLU A 124 -28.22 24.14 8.63
C GLU A 124 -27.79 25.59 8.41
N GLU A 125 -26.50 25.86 8.64
CA GLU A 125 -25.91 27.19 8.45
C GLU A 125 -26.59 28.30 9.29
N ASN A 126 -27.02 27.94 10.50
CA ASN A 126 -27.48 28.86 11.54
C ASN A 126 -26.42 29.04 12.63
N GLN A 127 -26.80 29.62 13.77
CA GLN A 127 -25.89 29.97 14.87
C GLN A 127 -26.21 29.19 16.16
N LEU A 128 -26.85 28.02 16.05
CA LEU A 128 -27.26 27.21 17.19
C LEU A 128 -26.03 26.72 17.97
N SER A 129 -26.02 26.94 19.29
CA SER A 129 -24.87 26.64 20.16
C SER A 129 -25.05 25.41 21.05
N GLU A 130 -26.29 25.06 21.40
CA GLU A 130 -26.63 23.90 22.21
C GLU A 130 -28.01 23.33 21.88
N LEU A 131 -28.21 22.04 22.18
CA LEU A 131 -29.52 21.38 22.11
C LEU A 131 -29.92 20.89 23.51
N PRO A 132 -30.81 21.61 24.22
CA PRO A 132 -31.34 21.17 25.53
C PRO A 132 -32.27 19.95 25.42
N ASP A 133 -32.65 19.36 26.56
CA ASP A 133 -33.61 18.25 26.59
C ASP A 133 -34.95 18.67 25.96
N GLY A 134 -35.50 17.85 25.06
CA GLY A 134 -36.79 18.11 24.41
C GLY A 134 -36.79 19.26 23.41
N SER A 135 -35.65 19.53 22.75
CA SER A 135 -35.49 20.56 21.71
C SER A 135 -36.52 20.56 20.59
N PHE A 136 -37.09 19.40 20.24
CA PHE A 136 -38.00 19.24 19.10
C PHE A 136 -39.37 18.71 19.54
N PRO A 137 -40.13 19.46 20.36
CA PRO A 137 -41.38 18.97 20.92
C PRO A 137 -42.44 18.77 19.83
N GLY A 138 -43.14 17.63 19.88
CA GLY A 138 -44.28 17.36 19.00
C GLY A 138 -43.97 17.06 17.53
N LEU A 139 -42.70 16.92 17.14
CA LEU A 139 -42.27 16.57 15.78
C LEU A 139 -42.13 15.05 15.57
N GLY A 140 -43.12 14.28 16.02
CA GLY A 140 -43.03 12.80 16.07
C GLY A 140 -42.91 12.08 14.72
N ASN A 141 -43.40 12.72 13.64
CA ASN A 141 -43.38 12.18 12.28
C ASN A 141 -42.16 12.64 11.46
N LEU A 142 -41.29 13.47 12.04
CA LEU A 142 -40.10 13.97 11.37
C LEU A 142 -39.19 12.81 10.99
N GLN A 143 -38.74 12.81 9.73
CA GLN A 143 -37.88 11.78 9.14
C GLN A 143 -36.49 12.31 8.83
N GLU A 144 -36.35 13.60 8.53
CA GLU A 144 -35.07 14.24 8.20
C GLU A 144 -34.88 15.51 9.05
N LEU A 145 -33.69 15.63 9.64
CA LEU A 145 -33.30 16.77 10.44
C LEU A 145 -31.88 17.18 10.09
N TYR A 146 -31.75 18.41 9.61
CA TYR A 146 -30.48 19.02 9.21
C TYR A 146 -30.06 20.09 10.22
N LEU A 147 -28.94 19.86 10.90
CA LEU A 147 -28.35 20.75 11.92
C LEU A 147 -26.86 21.00 11.63
N ASN A 148 -26.41 20.69 10.42
CA ASN A 148 -25.02 20.85 10.03
C ASN A 148 -24.61 22.32 9.89
N HIS A 149 -23.30 22.59 9.97
CA HIS A 149 -22.75 23.95 9.87
C HIS A 149 -23.35 24.93 10.90
N ASN A 150 -23.63 24.46 12.12
CA ASN A 150 -24.00 25.28 13.26
C ASN A 150 -22.80 25.42 14.22
N GLN A 151 -23.04 25.93 15.44
CA GLN A 151 -22.01 26.12 16.47
C GLN A 151 -22.21 25.17 17.66
N LEU A 152 -22.84 24.00 17.44
CA LEU A 152 -23.25 23.11 18.53
C LEU A 152 -22.04 22.59 19.30
N ARG A 153 -21.95 22.95 20.59
CA ARG A 153 -20.91 22.48 21.51
C ARG A 153 -21.41 21.36 22.41
N ARG A 154 -22.72 21.33 22.67
CA ARG A 154 -23.37 20.43 23.63
C ARG A 154 -24.71 19.96 23.10
N ILE A 155 -24.97 18.66 23.26
CA ILE A 155 -26.28 18.03 23.02
C ILE A 155 -26.67 17.34 24.33
N ALA A 156 -27.84 17.67 24.85
CA ALA A 156 -28.36 17.05 26.07
C ALA A 156 -28.81 15.60 25.80
N PRO A 157 -28.76 14.70 26.79
CA PRO A 157 -29.10 13.27 26.61
C PRO A 157 -30.47 13.02 25.98
N ARG A 158 -31.49 13.86 26.24
CA ARG A 158 -32.84 13.70 25.69
C ARG A 158 -33.20 14.82 24.72
N ALA A 159 -32.21 15.44 24.07
CA ALA A 159 -32.45 16.51 23.11
C ALA A 159 -33.37 16.08 21.95
N PHE A 160 -33.18 14.87 21.44
CA PHE A 160 -33.98 14.30 20.36
C PHE A 160 -35.21 13.50 20.84
N SER A 161 -35.67 13.74 22.07
CA SER A 161 -36.84 13.05 22.61
C SER A 161 -38.09 13.34 21.77
N GLY A 162 -38.79 12.28 21.36
CA GLY A 162 -40.00 12.38 20.56
C GLY A 162 -39.79 12.18 19.06
N LEU A 163 -38.54 12.20 18.55
CA LEU A 163 -38.22 12.00 17.13
C LEU A 163 -38.15 10.51 16.74
N SER A 164 -39.17 9.73 17.08
CA SER A 164 -39.15 8.26 16.92
C SER A 164 -39.13 7.79 15.46
N SER A 165 -39.56 8.62 14.50
CA SER A 165 -39.59 8.30 13.08
C SER A 165 -38.38 8.82 12.30
N LEU A 166 -37.39 9.41 12.97
CA LEU A 166 -36.24 10.03 12.32
C LEU A 166 -35.39 8.96 11.61
N LEU A 167 -35.15 9.18 10.31
CA LEU A 167 -34.36 8.31 9.44
C LEU A 167 -32.98 8.90 9.15
N ARG A 168 -32.88 10.23 9.02
CA ARG A 168 -31.62 10.92 8.71
C ARG A 168 -31.36 12.06 9.69
N LEU A 169 -30.15 12.08 10.24
CA LEU A 169 -29.70 13.12 11.14
C LEU A 169 -28.34 13.66 10.69
N HIS A 170 -28.29 14.95 10.39
CA HIS A 170 -27.08 15.66 9.98
C HIS A 170 -26.62 16.60 11.08
N LEU A 171 -25.47 16.28 11.68
CA LEU A 171 -24.79 17.03 12.73
C LEU A 171 -23.38 17.47 12.31
N ASN A 172 -23.04 17.33 11.02
CA ASN A 172 -21.69 17.58 10.56
C ASN A 172 -21.28 19.07 10.66
N SER A 173 -19.98 19.33 10.76
CA SER A 173 -19.42 20.67 10.85
C SER A 173 -19.98 21.49 12.01
N ASN A 174 -19.93 20.90 13.21
CA ASN A 174 -20.28 21.58 14.47
C ASN A 174 -19.03 21.64 15.39
N LEU A 175 -19.22 21.97 16.67
CA LEU A 175 -18.13 22.13 17.64
C LEU A 175 -18.16 21.07 18.75
N LEU A 176 -18.72 19.88 18.46
CA LEU A 176 -18.79 18.78 19.42
C LEU A 176 -17.38 18.22 19.69
N ARG A 177 -17.12 17.88 20.96
CA ARG A 177 -15.83 17.31 21.42
C ARG A 177 -15.90 15.83 21.80
N MET A 178 -17.10 15.28 21.88
CA MET A 178 -17.34 13.89 22.20
C MET A 178 -18.58 13.41 21.45
N VAL A 179 -18.76 12.10 21.40
CA VAL A 179 -20.03 11.48 21.04
C VAL A 179 -20.58 10.82 22.30
N ASP A 180 -21.85 11.03 22.62
CA ASP A 180 -22.52 10.40 23.76
C ASP A 180 -23.61 9.44 23.25
N SER A 181 -23.58 8.19 23.69
CA SER A 181 -24.55 7.18 23.27
C SER A 181 -25.99 7.53 23.69
N ARG A 182 -26.17 8.36 24.72
CA ARG A 182 -27.49 8.75 25.24
C ARG A 182 -28.30 9.57 24.24
N TRP A 183 -27.64 10.36 23.39
CA TRP A 183 -28.31 11.15 22.34
C TRP A 183 -29.17 10.29 21.42
N PHE A 184 -28.74 9.06 21.19
CA PHE A 184 -29.31 8.15 20.22
C PHE A 184 -30.37 7.21 20.81
N GLN A 185 -30.58 7.21 22.13
CA GLN A 185 -31.53 6.29 22.79
C GLN A 185 -32.97 6.44 22.27
N MET A 186 -33.34 7.64 21.86
CA MET A 186 -34.69 7.97 21.38
C MET A 186 -34.79 7.95 19.84
N LEU A 187 -33.77 7.45 19.13
CA LEU A 187 -33.68 7.43 17.67
C LEU A 187 -33.58 6.00 17.11
N PRO A 188 -34.50 5.07 17.43
CA PRO A 188 -34.37 3.67 17.05
C PRO A 188 -34.52 3.41 15.54
N SER A 189 -35.16 4.31 14.80
CA SER A 189 -35.41 4.19 13.36
C SER A 189 -34.31 4.82 12.49
N LEU A 190 -33.27 5.39 13.09
CA LEU A 190 -32.25 6.14 12.35
C LEU A 190 -31.49 5.21 11.41
N GLU A 191 -31.42 5.59 10.14
CA GLU A 191 -30.73 4.86 9.07
C GLU A 191 -29.43 5.55 8.64
N ILE A 192 -29.38 6.88 8.70
CA ILE A 192 -28.21 7.66 8.28
C ILE A 192 -27.84 8.67 9.37
N LEU A 193 -26.58 8.62 9.79
CA LEU A 193 -26.00 9.58 10.73
C LEU A 193 -24.75 10.21 10.11
N MET A 194 -24.77 11.53 9.96
CA MET A 194 -23.62 12.33 9.54
C MET A 194 -23.18 13.22 10.70
N ILE A 195 -22.02 12.94 11.30
CA ILE A 195 -21.50 13.71 12.44
C ILE A 195 -20.05 14.20 12.22
N GLY A 196 -19.57 14.09 10.98
CA GLY A 196 -18.23 14.53 10.58
C GLY A 196 -17.95 16.02 10.83
N GLY A 197 -16.69 16.46 10.77
CA GLY A 197 -16.31 17.86 10.97
C GLY A 197 -16.44 18.36 12.42
N ASN A 198 -16.59 17.45 13.39
CA ASN A 198 -16.57 17.72 14.82
C ASN A 198 -15.23 17.28 15.42
N ARG A 199 -14.64 18.04 16.35
CA ARG A 199 -13.29 17.76 16.89
C ARG A 199 -13.32 16.70 17.99
N VAL A 200 -13.55 15.44 17.62
CA VAL A 200 -13.64 14.28 18.51
C VAL A 200 -12.38 13.43 18.35
N ASP A 201 -11.58 13.32 19.42
CA ASP A 201 -10.29 12.63 19.34
C ASP A 201 -10.40 11.09 19.30
N ALA A 202 -11.46 10.53 19.89
CA ALA A 202 -11.70 9.08 19.95
C ALA A 202 -13.20 8.73 20.04
N ILE A 203 -13.57 7.56 19.52
CA ILE A 203 -14.89 6.94 19.75
C ILE A 203 -14.73 5.84 20.80
N LEU A 204 -15.55 5.89 21.84
CA LEU A 204 -15.54 4.95 22.96
C LEU A 204 -16.42 3.73 22.67
N ASP A 205 -16.29 2.70 23.50
CA ASP A 205 -17.06 1.46 23.40
C ASP A 205 -18.57 1.71 23.42
N MET A 206 -19.29 0.99 22.55
CA MET A 206 -20.75 0.98 22.45
C MET A 206 -21.37 2.37 22.20
N ASN A 207 -20.61 3.34 21.69
CA ASN A 207 -21.08 4.71 21.48
C ASN A 207 -22.34 4.80 20.61
N PHE A 208 -22.49 3.88 19.65
CA PHE A 208 -23.61 3.84 18.72
C PHE A 208 -24.57 2.67 18.96
N ARG A 209 -24.45 1.95 20.08
CA ARG A 209 -25.24 0.75 20.39
C ARG A 209 -26.76 0.90 20.24
N PRO A 210 -27.40 2.05 20.56
CA PRO A 210 -28.84 2.22 20.35
C PRO A 210 -29.29 2.18 18.88
N LEU A 211 -28.39 2.43 17.94
CA LEU A 211 -28.70 2.64 16.52
C LEU A 211 -28.69 1.34 15.71
N SER A 212 -29.54 0.38 16.08
CA SER A 212 -29.53 -0.96 15.47
C SER A 212 -29.91 -0.99 13.98
N ASN A 213 -30.68 -0.01 13.52
CA ASN A 213 -31.15 0.12 12.13
C ASN A 213 -30.24 0.99 11.25
N LEU A 214 -29.13 1.51 11.81
CA LEU A 214 -28.24 2.41 11.09
C LEU A 214 -27.59 1.67 9.92
N ARG A 215 -27.68 2.25 8.73
CA ARG A 215 -27.13 1.72 7.48
C ARG A 215 -25.88 2.49 7.05
N SER A 216 -25.83 3.79 7.33
CA SER A 216 -24.72 4.66 6.93
C SER A 216 -24.26 5.53 8.09
N LEU A 217 -22.96 5.46 8.39
CA LEU A 217 -22.31 6.26 9.42
C LEU A 217 -21.12 7.03 8.84
N VAL A 218 -21.18 8.37 8.91
CA VAL A 218 -20.13 9.24 8.38
C VAL A 218 -19.43 9.97 9.53
N LEU A 219 -18.18 9.57 9.79
CA LEU A 219 -17.27 10.10 10.81
C LEU A 219 -16.12 10.89 10.16
N ALA A 220 -16.41 11.60 9.07
CA ALA A 220 -15.40 12.29 8.27
C ALA A 220 -14.84 13.53 8.97
N GLY A 221 -13.53 13.81 8.92
CA GLY A 221 -12.98 15.08 9.41
C GLY A 221 -13.08 15.27 10.91
N MET A 222 -12.99 14.20 11.72
CA MET A 222 -13.24 14.26 13.16
C MET A 222 -11.98 14.42 14.03
N ASN A 223 -10.78 14.30 13.46
CA ASN A 223 -9.49 14.17 14.18
C ASN A 223 -9.31 12.86 14.97
N LEU A 224 -10.03 11.80 14.61
CA LEU A 224 -9.96 10.52 15.29
C LEU A 224 -8.56 9.91 15.18
N ARG A 225 -7.92 9.66 16.32
CA ARG A 225 -6.60 8.99 16.39
C ARG A 225 -6.73 7.49 16.61
N GLU A 226 -7.74 7.11 17.36
CA GLU A 226 -8.03 5.73 17.75
C GLU A 226 -9.54 5.50 17.78
N ILE A 227 -9.93 4.27 17.42
CA ILE A 227 -11.29 3.76 17.54
C ILE A 227 -11.24 2.58 18.50
N SER A 228 -12.03 2.62 19.56
CA SER A 228 -12.07 1.54 20.54
C SER A 228 -12.59 0.23 19.94
N ASP A 229 -12.16 -0.90 20.50
CA ASP A 229 -12.42 -2.23 19.94
C ASP A 229 -13.91 -2.58 19.82
N TYR A 230 -14.75 -2.05 20.73
CA TYR A 230 -16.20 -2.27 20.74
C TYR A 230 -16.98 -0.99 20.39
N ALA A 231 -16.33 0.00 19.80
CA ALA A 231 -16.95 1.28 19.45
C ALA A 231 -18.17 1.15 18.52
N LEU A 232 -18.12 0.18 17.60
CA LEU A 232 -19.17 -0.08 16.60
C LEU A 232 -20.15 -1.19 17.02
N GLU A 233 -20.07 -1.68 18.26
CA GLU A 233 -20.97 -2.72 18.75
C GLU A 233 -22.44 -2.24 18.75
N GLY A 234 -23.32 -3.09 18.23
CA GLY A 234 -24.77 -2.82 18.14
C GLY A 234 -25.24 -2.35 16.77
N LEU A 235 -24.33 -1.93 15.88
CA LEU A 235 -24.61 -1.49 14.50
C LEU A 235 -24.87 -2.66 13.54
N ARG A 236 -25.92 -3.45 13.79
CA ARG A 236 -26.19 -4.72 13.11
C ARG A 236 -26.55 -4.59 11.63
N SER A 237 -27.08 -3.45 11.22
CA SER A 237 -27.53 -3.18 9.85
C SER A 237 -26.59 -2.27 9.07
N LEU A 238 -25.38 -1.99 9.60
CA LEU A 238 -24.46 -1.04 8.99
C LEU A 238 -23.91 -1.58 7.68
N GLU A 239 -24.09 -0.81 6.61
CA GLU A 239 -23.65 -1.14 5.26
C GLU A 239 -22.53 -0.22 4.77
N SER A 240 -22.50 1.03 5.24
CA SER A 240 -21.53 2.05 4.84
C SER A 240 -20.91 2.75 6.05
N LEU A 241 -19.59 2.87 6.04
CA LEU A 241 -18.82 3.52 7.10
C LEU A 241 -17.69 4.35 6.48
N SER A 242 -17.63 5.63 6.83
CA SER A 242 -16.55 6.53 6.40
C SER A 242 -15.80 7.11 7.60
N PHE A 243 -14.48 6.93 7.58
CA PHE A 243 -13.49 7.58 8.43
C PHE A 243 -12.64 8.58 7.63
N TYR A 244 -13.16 9.12 6.53
CA TYR A 244 -12.47 10.09 5.68
C TYR A 244 -11.81 11.21 6.50
N ASP A 245 -10.56 11.57 6.18
CA ASP A 245 -9.86 12.73 6.79
C ASP A 245 -9.77 12.70 8.32
N ASN A 246 -9.24 11.60 8.87
CA ASN A 246 -8.96 11.46 10.29
C ASN A 246 -7.44 11.33 10.55
N LYS A 247 -7.06 10.90 11.75
CA LYS A 247 -5.67 10.75 12.21
C LYS A 247 -5.36 9.30 12.59
N LEU A 248 -6.05 8.35 11.96
CA LEU A 248 -5.84 6.93 12.22
C LEU A 248 -4.47 6.50 11.67
N MET A 249 -3.61 5.98 12.55
CA MET A 249 -2.29 5.45 12.18
C MET A 249 -2.33 3.94 11.86
N ASN A 250 -3.39 3.24 12.26
CA ASN A 250 -3.62 1.82 11.99
C ASN A 250 -5.07 1.57 11.59
N VAL A 251 -5.33 0.49 10.86
CA VAL A 251 -6.69 0.03 10.57
C VAL A 251 -7.35 -0.46 11.88
N PRO A 252 -8.56 0.02 12.25
CA PRO A 252 -9.23 -0.37 13.49
C PRO A 252 -9.89 -1.75 13.35
N LYS A 253 -9.08 -2.79 13.16
CA LYS A 253 -9.54 -4.14 12.76
C LYS A 253 -10.57 -4.75 13.71
N ARG A 254 -10.41 -4.58 15.04
CA ARG A 254 -11.31 -5.16 16.04
C ARG A 254 -12.68 -4.48 16.06
N ALA A 255 -12.70 -3.15 15.86
CA ALA A 255 -13.94 -2.40 15.70
C ALA A 255 -14.67 -2.79 14.41
N LEU A 256 -13.95 -2.94 13.30
CA LEU A 256 -14.51 -3.37 12.02
C LEU A 256 -15.10 -4.80 12.08
N GLN A 257 -14.53 -5.68 12.91
CA GLN A 257 -15.09 -7.02 13.15
C GLN A 257 -16.47 -7.00 13.84
N GLN A 258 -16.84 -5.90 14.51
CA GLN A 258 -18.17 -5.76 15.12
C GLN A 258 -19.28 -5.49 14.09
N VAL A 259 -18.93 -5.15 12.84
CA VAL A 259 -19.85 -4.80 11.76
C VAL A 259 -19.65 -5.72 10.53
N PRO A 260 -19.95 -7.03 10.64
CA PRO A 260 -19.67 -8.00 9.58
C PRO A 260 -20.48 -7.79 8.30
N GLY A 261 -21.59 -7.05 8.36
CA GLY A 261 -22.46 -6.71 7.21
C GLY A 261 -21.96 -5.53 6.37
N LEU A 262 -20.81 -4.95 6.69
CA LEU A 262 -20.29 -3.76 6.04
C LEU A 262 -19.98 -4.02 4.55
N LYS A 263 -20.48 -3.14 3.68
CA LYS A 263 -20.32 -3.21 2.21
C LYS A 263 -19.36 -2.15 1.68
N PHE A 264 -19.34 -0.97 2.29
CA PHE A 264 -18.53 0.16 1.87
C PHE A 264 -17.70 0.67 3.04
N LEU A 265 -16.38 0.71 2.87
CA LEU A 265 -15.45 1.25 3.85
C LEU A 265 -14.54 2.31 3.22
N ASP A 266 -14.61 3.51 3.76
CA ASP A 266 -13.79 4.64 3.34
C ASP A 266 -12.81 5.02 4.46
N LEU A 267 -11.51 4.75 4.23
CA LEU A 267 -10.41 5.13 5.12
C LEU A 267 -9.54 6.24 4.50
N ASN A 268 -10.00 6.86 3.42
CA ASN A 268 -9.22 7.83 2.67
C ASN A 268 -8.71 8.98 3.56
N LYS A 269 -7.55 9.54 3.20
CA LYS A 269 -6.96 10.70 3.89
C LYS A 269 -6.66 10.45 5.38
N ASN A 270 -6.20 9.23 5.71
CA ASN A 270 -5.66 8.90 7.02
C ASN A 270 -4.15 8.64 6.96
N PRO A 271 -3.38 8.96 8.02
CA PRO A 271 -1.92 8.78 8.07
C PRO A 271 -1.52 7.33 8.39
N LEU A 272 -2.13 6.34 7.72
CA LEU A 272 -1.71 4.95 7.82
C LEU A 272 -0.31 4.81 7.22
N GLN A 273 0.65 4.28 7.98
CA GLN A 273 1.98 4.02 7.43
C GLN A 273 2.01 2.75 6.57
N ARG A 274 1.23 1.73 6.97
CA ARG A 274 1.16 0.42 6.32
C ARG A 274 -0.22 -0.19 6.48
N VAL A 275 -0.61 -1.00 5.50
CA VAL A 275 -1.68 -1.99 5.69
C VAL A 275 -1.03 -3.31 6.06
N LYS A 276 -1.25 -3.72 7.31
CA LYS A 276 -0.57 -4.87 7.92
C LYS A 276 -1.29 -6.17 7.59
N GLN A 277 -0.60 -7.28 7.85
CA GLN A 277 -1.16 -8.61 7.73
C GLN A 277 -2.48 -8.71 8.51
N SER A 278 -3.50 -9.23 7.83
CA SER A 278 -4.83 -9.50 8.37
C SER A 278 -5.65 -8.26 8.80
N ASP A 279 -5.23 -7.04 8.46
CA ASP A 279 -6.01 -5.82 8.76
C ASP A 279 -7.43 -5.89 8.15
N PHE A 280 -7.57 -6.49 6.96
CA PHE A 280 -8.84 -6.74 6.30
C PHE A 280 -9.04 -8.25 6.09
N THR A 281 -9.47 -8.94 7.14
CA THR A 281 -9.71 -10.39 7.12
C THR A 281 -11.18 -10.71 7.30
N ASN A 282 -11.72 -11.60 6.46
CA ASN A 282 -13.09 -12.11 6.57
C ASN A 282 -14.18 -11.03 6.57
N MET A 283 -13.93 -9.92 5.87
CA MET A 283 -14.97 -8.90 5.62
C MET A 283 -15.84 -9.36 4.44
N LEU A 284 -16.68 -10.35 4.70
CA LEU A 284 -17.30 -11.19 3.67
C LEU A 284 -18.19 -10.41 2.68
N HIS A 285 -18.82 -9.34 3.15
CA HIS A 285 -19.76 -8.53 2.38
C HIS A 285 -19.17 -7.21 1.86
N LEU A 286 -17.87 -6.97 2.09
CA LEU A 286 -17.22 -5.73 1.67
C LEU A 286 -17.09 -5.72 0.14
N LYS A 287 -17.63 -4.68 -0.50
CA LYS A 287 -17.68 -4.49 -1.96
C LYS A 287 -16.68 -3.46 -2.45
N GLU A 288 -16.52 -2.38 -1.68
CA GLU A 288 -15.60 -1.29 -2.00
C GLU A 288 -14.78 -0.88 -0.78
N LEU A 289 -13.47 -0.75 -1.00
CA LEU A 289 -12.51 -0.29 0.01
C LEU A 289 -11.69 0.88 -0.57
N GLY A 290 -11.77 2.02 0.11
CA GLY A 290 -10.98 3.22 -0.21
C GLY A 290 -9.78 3.40 0.70
N LEU A 291 -8.58 3.46 0.10
CA LEU A 291 -7.28 3.74 0.72
C LEU A 291 -6.53 4.85 -0.03
N ASN A 292 -7.24 5.92 -0.37
CA ASN A 292 -6.77 7.03 -1.20
C ASN A 292 -6.21 8.19 -0.38
N ASN A 293 -5.33 8.98 -0.99
CA ASN A 293 -4.79 10.23 -0.41
C ASN A 293 -4.14 10.02 0.98
N MET A 294 -3.51 8.87 1.21
CA MET A 294 -2.75 8.54 2.41
C MET A 294 -1.30 9.00 2.24
N GLU A 295 -0.98 10.17 2.80
CA GLU A 295 0.35 10.80 2.67
C GLU A 295 1.48 9.96 3.28
N GLU A 296 1.17 9.15 4.29
CA GLU A 296 2.14 8.34 5.03
C GLU A 296 2.20 6.87 4.59
N LEU A 297 1.30 6.42 3.70
CA LEU A 297 1.22 5.00 3.33
C LEU A 297 2.42 4.59 2.48
N VAL A 298 3.26 3.70 3.00
CA VAL A 298 4.49 3.23 2.35
C VAL A 298 4.31 1.86 1.70
N SER A 299 3.62 0.94 2.37
CA SER A 299 3.46 -0.44 1.88
C SER A 299 2.15 -1.12 2.23
N ILE A 300 1.78 -2.10 1.40
CA ILE A 300 0.76 -3.10 1.69
C ILE A 300 1.47 -4.44 1.90
N ASP A 301 1.41 -4.94 3.12
CA ASP A 301 2.16 -6.12 3.55
C ASP A 301 1.49 -7.43 3.06
N GLN A 302 2.20 -8.55 3.26
CA GLN A 302 1.71 -9.87 2.89
C GLN A 302 0.38 -10.20 3.59
N PHE A 303 -0.57 -10.76 2.83
CA PHE A 303 -1.88 -11.15 3.33
C PHE A 303 -2.61 -10.01 4.09
N ALA A 304 -2.45 -8.77 3.63
CA ALA A 304 -3.16 -7.63 4.18
C ALA A 304 -4.69 -7.71 3.95
N LEU A 305 -5.09 -8.18 2.76
CA LEU A 305 -6.48 -8.39 2.36
C LEU A 305 -6.71 -9.88 2.13
N ILE A 306 -7.46 -10.52 3.03
CA ILE A 306 -7.73 -11.96 3.01
C ILE A 306 -9.22 -12.23 3.04
N ASN A 307 -9.69 -13.09 2.13
CA ASN A 307 -11.04 -13.62 2.14
C ASN A 307 -12.10 -12.51 2.11
N LEU A 308 -12.08 -11.70 1.05
CA LEU A 308 -13.13 -10.73 0.74
C LEU A 308 -13.81 -11.16 -0.57
N PRO A 309 -14.78 -12.09 -0.51
CA PRO A 309 -15.40 -12.71 -1.67
C PRO A 309 -16.29 -11.75 -2.48
N GLU A 310 -16.84 -10.69 -1.88
CA GLU A 310 -17.70 -9.71 -2.57
C GLU A 310 -16.96 -8.44 -3.01
N LEU A 311 -15.66 -8.31 -2.74
CA LEU A 311 -14.91 -7.10 -3.03
C LEU A 311 -14.75 -6.95 -4.55
N THR A 312 -15.35 -5.91 -5.13
CA THR A 312 -15.32 -5.66 -6.57
C THR A 312 -14.38 -4.53 -6.96
N LYS A 313 -14.19 -3.55 -6.07
CA LYS A 313 -13.33 -2.39 -6.32
C LYS A 313 -12.40 -2.12 -5.14
N LEU A 314 -11.12 -1.98 -5.45
CA LEU A 314 -10.09 -1.55 -4.51
C LEU A 314 -9.43 -0.28 -5.04
N ASP A 315 -9.60 0.81 -4.29
CA ASP A 315 -9.06 2.11 -4.65
C ASP A 315 -7.90 2.48 -3.72
N VAL A 316 -6.70 2.60 -4.29
CA VAL A 316 -5.46 2.92 -3.57
C VAL A 316 -4.70 3.97 -4.40
N THR A 317 -5.30 5.14 -4.57
CA THR A 317 -4.80 6.20 -5.44
C THR A 317 -4.26 7.40 -4.66
N ASN A 318 -3.35 8.15 -5.27
CA ASN A 318 -2.77 9.38 -4.70
C ASN A 318 -2.05 9.15 -3.36
N ASN A 319 -1.31 8.05 -3.21
CA ASN A 319 -0.50 7.77 -2.02
C ASN A 319 0.99 7.98 -2.37
N PRO A 320 1.55 9.19 -2.16
CA PRO A 320 2.85 9.59 -2.70
C PRO A 320 4.04 8.81 -2.11
N LYS A 321 3.85 8.11 -0.99
CA LYS A 321 4.88 7.27 -0.37
C LYS A 321 4.70 5.78 -0.67
N LEU A 322 3.58 5.36 -1.27
CA LEU A 322 3.27 3.95 -1.49
C LEU A 322 4.17 3.40 -2.58
N SER A 323 5.22 2.68 -2.17
CA SER A 323 6.27 2.23 -3.07
C SER A 323 6.44 0.72 -3.10
N PHE A 324 5.67 -0.03 -2.30
CA PHE A 324 5.71 -1.49 -2.27
C PHE A 324 4.35 -2.13 -1.99
N ILE A 325 4.00 -3.13 -2.80
CA ILE A 325 2.87 -4.03 -2.55
C ILE A 325 3.43 -5.44 -2.59
N HIS A 326 3.23 -6.19 -1.51
CA HIS A 326 3.74 -7.56 -1.44
C HIS A 326 3.10 -8.45 -2.53
N PRO A 327 3.84 -9.38 -3.17
CA PRO A 327 3.30 -10.31 -4.18
C PRO A 327 2.04 -11.07 -3.77
N ASN A 328 1.94 -11.40 -2.47
CA ASN A 328 0.81 -12.09 -1.85
C ASN A 328 -0.03 -11.17 -0.94
N ALA A 329 -0.04 -9.86 -1.18
CA ALA A 329 -0.85 -8.91 -0.39
C ALA A 329 -2.35 -9.20 -0.50
N PHE A 330 -2.79 -9.63 -1.68
CA PHE A 330 -4.18 -9.91 -2.01
C PHE A 330 -4.38 -11.42 -2.07
N HIS A 331 -5.23 -11.95 -1.19
CA HIS A 331 -5.48 -13.38 -1.13
C HIS A 331 -6.97 -13.68 -1.05
N HIS A 332 -7.45 -14.53 -1.97
CA HIS A 332 -8.85 -14.96 -2.02
C HIS A 332 -9.83 -13.79 -2.25
N LEU A 333 -9.58 -13.01 -3.33
CA LEU A 333 -10.42 -11.90 -3.81
C LEU A 333 -11.07 -12.27 -5.16
N PRO A 334 -11.99 -13.24 -5.20
CA PRO A 334 -12.51 -13.80 -6.45
C PRO A 334 -13.31 -12.79 -7.28
N GLN A 335 -13.96 -11.79 -6.71
CA GLN A 335 -14.84 -10.86 -7.43
C GLN A 335 -14.19 -9.52 -7.74
N LEU A 336 -12.88 -9.34 -7.50
CA LEU A 336 -12.23 -8.04 -7.70
C LEU A 336 -12.10 -7.76 -9.21
N GLU A 337 -12.82 -6.74 -9.68
CA GLU A 337 -12.89 -6.34 -11.09
C GLU A 337 -12.01 -5.11 -11.38
N THR A 338 -11.91 -4.19 -10.42
CA THR A 338 -11.19 -2.91 -10.60
C THR A 338 -10.14 -2.70 -9.51
N LEU A 339 -8.89 -2.49 -9.94
CA LEU A 339 -7.77 -2.15 -9.06
C LEU A 339 -7.15 -0.81 -9.46
N MET A 340 -7.31 0.20 -8.61
CA MET A 340 -6.77 1.54 -8.85
C MET A 340 -5.49 1.75 -8.04
N LEU A 341 -4.37 2.00 -8.72
CA LEU A 341 -3.03 2.19 -8.14
C LEU A 341 -2.29 3.40 -8.76
N ASN A 342 -3.01 4.34 -9.38
CA ASN A 342 -2.38 5.51 -9.98
C ASN A 342 -1.94 6.56 -8.95
N ASN A 343 -0.98 7.39 -9.37
CA ASN A 343 -0.41 8.48 -8.59
C ASN A 343 0.21 7.99 -7.25
N ASN A 344 0.97 6.90 -7.30
CA ASN A 344 1.74 6.38 -6.18
C ASN A 344 3.25 6.44 -6.47
N ALA A 345 4.07 5.76 -5.66
CA ALA A 345 5.52 5.66 -5.83
C ALA A 345 5.97 4.23 -6.19
N LEU A 346 5.10 3.43 -6.81
CA LEU A 346 5.39 2.04 -7.16
C LEU A 346 6.44 1.96 -8.27
N SER A 347 7.49 1.19 -8.07
CA SER A 347 8.47 0.88 -9.11
C SER A 347 8.01 -0.27 -10.01
N ALA A 348 7.20 -1.20 -9.51
CA ALA A 348 6.58 -2.24 -10.29
C ALA A 348 5.39 -2.84 -9.54
N LEU A 349 4.56 -3.60 -10.24
CA LEU A 349 3.54 -4.48 -9.68
C LEU A 349 3.92 -5.91 -10.07
N HIS A 350 4.13 -6.79 -9.08
CA HIS A 350 4.62 -8.13 -9.32
C HIS A 350 3.57 -9.03 -10.02
N LYS A 351 4.01 -9.94 -10.90
CA LYS A 351 3.12 -10.85 -11.65
C LYS A 351 2.18 -11.67 -10.76
N GLN A 352 2.66 -12.07 -9.57
CA GLN A 352 1.89 -12.87 -8.61
C GLN A 352 0.71 -12.08 -8.01
N THR A 353 0.85 -10.77 -7.84
CA THR A 353 -0.22 -9.91 -7.33
C THR A 353 -1.42 -9.96 -8.28
N VAL A 354 -1.16 -9.87 -9.59
CA VAL A 354 -2.20 -9.94 -10.62
C VAL A 354 -2.75 -11.36 -10.76
N LYS A 355 -1.90 -12.40 -10.73
CA LYS A 355 -2.35 -13.81 -10.77
C LYS A 355 -3.28 -14.18 -9.61
N SER A 356 -3.16 -13.49 -8.47
CA SER A 356 -4.03 -13.71 -7.31
C SER A 356 -5.44 -13.13 -7.48
N LEU A 357 -5.68 -12.39 -8.57
CA LEU A 357 -6.93 -11.69 -8.89
C LEU A 357 -7.54 -12.25 -10.20
N PRO A 358 -8.28 -13.38 -10.14
CA PRO A 358 -8.67 -14.11 -11.34
C PRO A 358 -9.70 -13.38 -12.24
N ASN A 359 -10.52 -12.49 -11.68
CA ASN A 359 -11.56 -11.76 -12.41
C ASN A 359 -11.23 -10.28 -12.62
N LEU A 360 -9.95 -9.89 -12.49
CA LEU A 360 -9.53 -8.50 -12.67
C LEU A 360 -9.77 -8.07 -14.13
N GLN A 361 -10.55 -7.01 -14.32
CA GLN A 361 -10.93 -6.47 -15.62
C GLN A 361 -10.18 -5.18 -15.94
N GLU A 362 -10.07 -4.27 -14.96
CA GLU A 362 -9.50 -2.95 -15.14
C GLU A 362 -8.41 -2.67 -14.09
N ILE A 363 -7.29 -2.12 -14.54
CA ILE A 363 -6.19 -1.71 -13.68
C ILE A 363 -5.70 -0.30 -14.03
N SER A 364 -5.44 0.50 -13.00
CA SER A 364 -4.81 1.81 -13.15
C SER A 364 -3.44 1.80 -12.49
N ILE A 365 -2.35 1.93 -13.25
CA ILE A 365 -0.97 2.04 -12.70
C ILE A 365 -0.21 3.25 -13.23
N HIS A 366 -0.89 4.16 -13.93
CA HIS A 366 -0.27 5.36 -14.47
C HIS A 366 0.26 6.29 -13.37
N SER A 367 1.12 7.23 -13.75
CA SER A 367 1.74 8.19 -12.80
C SER A 367 2.48 7.51 -11.63
N ASN A 368 3.16 6.40 -11.93
CA ASN A 368 4.09 5.72 -11.03
C ASN A 368 5.50 5.71 -11.65
N PRO A 369 6.57 5.73 -10.84
CA PRO A 369 7.95 5.63 -11.33
C PRO A 369 8.31 4.19 -11.75
N ILE A 370 7.60 3.64 -12.73
CA ILE A 370 7.71 2.23 -13.10
C ILE A 370 9.09 1.91 -13.72
N ARG A 371 9.77 0.90 -13.19
CA ARG A 371 10.96 0.28 -13.77
C ARG A 371 10.54 -0.86 -14.68
N CYS A 372 10.87 -0.72 -15.96
CA CYS A 372 10.50 -1.65 -17.02
C CYS A 372 11.52 -2.77 -17.14
N ASP A 373 11.41 -3.75 -16.25
CA ASP A 373 12.26 -4.93 -16.19
C ASP A 373 11.46 -6.24 -16.06
N CYS A 374 12.10 -7.29 -15.51
CA CYS A 374 11.52 -8.60 -15.37
C CYS A 374 10.24 -8.65 -14.50
N VAL A 375 10.10 -7.74 -13.52
CA VAL A 375 8.99 -7.77 -12.56
C VAL A 375 7.67 -7.36 -13.21
N ILE A 376 7.71 -6.31 -14.04
CA ILE A 376 6.54 -5.77 -14.73
C ILE A 376 6.30 -6.41 -16.11
N ARG A 377 7.15 -7.37 -16.52
CA ARG A 377 7.11 -8.03 -17.84
C ARG A 377 5.75 -8.65 -18.20
N TRP A 378 4.93 -9.02 -17.21
CA TRP A 378 3.60 -9.61 -17.40
C TRP A 378 2.63 -8.71 -18.18
N VAL A 379 2.86 -7.38 -18.18
CA VAL A 379 2.01 -6.42 -18.91
C VAL A 379 1.95 -6.69 -20.42
N ASN A 380 3.01 -7.29 -20.98
CA ASN A 380 3.12 -7.62 -22.41
C ASN A 380 2.84 -9.12 -22.69
N SER A 381 2.32 -9.85 -21.70
CA SER A 381 1.89 -11.23 -21.89
C SER A 381 0.65 -11.31 -22.78
N THR A 382 0.63 -12.27 -23.70
CA THR A 382 -0.52 -12.54 -24.59
C THR A 382 -1.75 -13.04 -23.83
N GLU A 383 -1.57 -13.54 -22.61
CA GLU A 383 -2.66 -14.00 -21.73
C GLU A 383 -3.34 -12.85 -20.98
N ASN A 384 -2.83 -11.62 -21.09
CA ASN A 384 -3.31 -10.49 -20.33
C ASN A 384 -4.50 -9.79 -21.04
N HIS A 385 -5.70 -10.04 -20.52
CA HIS A 385 -6.95 -9.42 -20.99
C HIS A 385 -7.32 -8.14 -20.22
N ILE A 386 -6.47 -7.72 -19.27
CA ILE A 386 -6.74 -6.59 -18.38
C ILE A 386 -6.66 -5.27 -19.15
N ARG A 387 -7.69 -4.44 -19.01
CA ARG A 387 -7.75 -3.09 -19.55
C ARG A 387 -6.98 -2.13 -18.65
N PHE A 388 -6.08 -1.35 -19.26
CA PHE A 388 -5.35 -0.30 -18.56
C PHE A 388 -6.15 0.99 -18.62
N ILE A 389 -6.36 1.62 -17.47
CA ILE A 389 -6.92 2.96 -17.35
C ILE A 389 -5.78 3.95 -17.62
N GLU A 390 -6.03 4.91 -18.49
CA GLU A 390 -5.03 5.86 -19.01
C GLU A 390 -3.70 5.20 -19.47
N PRO A 391 -3.74 4.29 -20.49
CA PRO A 391 -2.55 3.57 -20.94
C PRO A 391 -1.48 4.53 -21.51
N GLN A 392 -1.90 5.67 -22.07
CA GLN A 392 -1.01 6.70 -22.59
C GLN A 392 -0.20 7.40 -21.49
N SER A 393 -0.71 7.43 -20.26
CA SER A 393 -0.04 8.00 -19.09
C SER A 393 0.85 6.98 -18.36
N THR A 394 0.88 5.71 -18.81
CA THR A 394 1.65 4.63 -18.19
C THR A 394 3.01 4.47 -18.88
N LEU A 395 4.03 5.13 -18.32
CA LEU A 395 5.36 5.23 -18.90
C LEU A 395 6.43 4.59 -18.02
N CYS A 396 7.50 4.10 -18.65
CA CYS A 396 8.71 3.64 -17.97
C CYS A 396 9.51 4.85 -17.43
N ALA A 397 9.91 4.79 -16.16
CA ALA A 397 10.85 5.71 -15.53
C ALA A 397 12.30 5.19 -15.62
N GLU A 398 12.48 3.87 -15.53
CA GLU A 398 13.76 3.15 -15.62
C GLU A 398 13.61 1.91 -16.51
N PRO A 399 14.71 1.35 -17.05
CA PRO A 399 16.08 1.91 -17.10
C PRO A 399 16.16 3.16 -18.00
N PRO A 400 17.29 3.90 -17.99
CA PRO A 400 17.45 5.14 -18.77
C PRO A 400 17.14 5.00 -20.26
N ASP A 401 17.47 3.85 -20.86
CA ASP A 401 17.24 3.55 -22.28
C ASP A 401 15.75 3.46 -22.65
N LEU A 402 14.90 3.10 -21.68
CA LEU A 402 13.45 2.95 -21.84
C LEU A 402 12.66 4.12 -21.25
N LYS A 403 13.34 5.12 -20.70
CA LYS A 403 12.70 6.24 -20.02
C LYS A 403 11.71 6.96 -20.95
N ARG A 404 10.49 7.21 -20.45
CA ARG A 404 9.34 7.79 -21.16
C ARG A 404 8.77 6.95 -22.31
N ARG A 405 9.17 5.68 -22.47
CA ARG A 405 8.46 4.74 -23.36
C ARG A 405 7.15 4.29 -22.70
N HIS A 406 6.11 4.08 -23.49
CA HIS A 406 4.89 3.41 -23.00
C HIS A 406 5.19 1.97 -22.67
N ILE A 407 4.70 1.51 -21.51
CA ILE A 407 5.06 0.19 -21.00
C ILE A 407 4.66 -0.96 -21.95
N ARG A 408 3.52 -0.80 -22.65
CA ARG A 408 3.00 -1.79 -23.59
C ARG A 408 3.73 -1.82 -24.94
N ASP A 409 4.51 -0.77 -25.23
CA ASP A 409 5.28 -0.67 -26.46
C ASP A 409 6.69 -1.24 -26.31
N VAL A 410 7.13 -1.53 -25.08
CA VAL A 410 8.44 -2.13 -24.83
C VAL A 410 8.45 -3.59 -25.31
N PRO A 411 9.34 -3.98 -26.23
CA PRO A 411 9.43 -5.35 -26.71
C PRO A 411 9.67 -6.34 -25.56
N PHE A 412 8.95 -7.46 -25.58
CA PHE A 412 9.07 -8.52 -24.56
C PHE A 412 10.49 -9.08 -24.39
N ARG A 413 11.38 -8.88 -25.37
CA ARG A 413 12.79 -9.30 -25.31
C ARG A 413 13.70 -8.31 -24.57
N GLU A 414 13.31 -7.04 -24.49
CA GLU A 414 14.07 -6.01 -23.77
C GLU A 414 13.88 -6.14 -22.25
N MET A 415 12.70 -6.57 -21.82
CA MET A 415 12.45 -6.99 -20.44
C MET A 415 12.93 -8.44 -20.27
N THR A 416 14.08 -8.64 -19.62
CA THR A 416 14.66 -9.97 -19.36
C THR A 416 13.75 -10.82 -18.45
N ASP A 417 14.00 -12.14 -18.38
CA ASP A 417 13.24 -13.06 -17.51
C ASP A 417 13.71 -13.00 -16.06
N ARG A 418 14.95 -12.56 -15.85
CA ARG A 418 15.58 -12.37 -14.55
C ARG A 418 16.13 -10.95 -14.46
N CYS A 419 16.08 -10.35 -13.28
CA CYS A 419 16.61 -9.02 -13.07
C CYS A 419 17.19 -8.83 -11.67
N LEU A 420 18.04 -7.80 -11.56
CA LEU A 420 18.66 -7.41 -10.30
C LEU A 420 17.61 -6.96 -9.29
N PRO A 421 17.79 -7.26 -8.00
CA PRO A 421 16.91 -6.76 -6.96
C PRO A 421 16.81 -5.24 -6.96
N LEU A 422 15.66 -4.75 -6.53
CA LEU A 422 15.43 -3.34 -6.29
C LEU A 422 14.75 -3.16 -4.94
N ILE A 423 15.46 -2.53 -3.99
CA ILE A 423 14.90 -2.11 -2.72
C ILE A 423 14.01 -0.90 -2.97
N SER A 424 12.77 -0.99 -2.49
CA SER A 424 11.76 0.04 -2.68
C SER A 424 12.22 1.37 -2.07
N THR A 425 12.10 2.45 -2.84
CA THR A 425 12.77 3.73 -2.55
C THR A 425 12.27 4.40 -1.26
N LYS A 426 11.01 4.16 -0.87
CA LYS A 426 10.40 4.69 0.36
C LYS A 426 10.32 3.67 1.50
N SER A 427 10.94 2.50 1.39
CA SER A 427 10.96 1.44 2.42
C SER A 427 11.25 1.96 3.84
N PHE A 428 12.27 2.81 3.95
CA PHE A 428 12.68 3.49 5.18
C PHE A 428 13.42 4.80 4.84
N PRO A 429 13.45 5.80 5.74
CA PRO A 429 14.14 7.06 5.53
C PRO A 429 15.67 6.89 5.56
N SER A 430 16.43 7.87 5.06
CA SER A 430 17.90 7.84 5.11
C SER A 430 18.48 8.21 6.49
N HIS A 431 17.70 8.93 7.30
CA HIS A 431 18.07 9.34 8.65
C HIS A 431 16.93 9.02 9.60
N LEU A 432 17.26 8.52 10.79
CA LEU A 432 16.32 8.26 11.86
C LEU A 432 16.92 8.71 13.18
N GLU A 433 16.13 9.45 13.95
CA GLU A 433 16.48 9.91 15.28
C GLU A 433 15.61 9.19 16.31
N VAL A 434 16.25 8.67 17.35
CA VAL A 434 15.65 7.75 18.30
C VAL A 434 16.08 8.09 19.72
N ALA A 435 15.18 7.93 20.70
CA ALA A 435 15.53 8.10 22.10
C ALA A 435 16.09 6.81 22.70
N ASP A 436 16.91 6.94 23.74
CA ASP A 436 17.39 5.79 24.51
C ASP A 436 16.20 5.01 25.13
N GLY A 437 16.17 3.69 24.93
CA GLY A 437 15.10 2.79 25.37
C GLY A 437 14.03 2.48 24.32
N ASP A 438 13.98 3.20 23.19
CA ASP A 438 12.96 2.98 22.15
C ASP A 438 13.12 1.63 21.43
N ASN A 439 12.03 1.17 20.83
CA ASN A 439 12.01 0.04 19.91
C ASN A 439 11.79 0.56 18.48
N VAL A 440 12.63 0.13 17.55
CA VAL A 440 12.57 0.55 16.14
C VAL A 440 12.32 -0.65 15.24
N SER A 441 11.50 -0.43 14.21
CA SER A 441 11.24 -1.39 13.14
C SER A 441 11.63 -0.76 11.80
N LEU A 442 12.60 -1.37 11.10
CA LEU A 442 13.06 -0.94 9.78
C LEU A 442 12.62 -1.96 8.74
N HIS A 443 11.70 -1.57 7.86
CA HIS A 443 11.13 -2.47 6.87
C HIS A 443 11.89 -2.40 5.56
N CYS A 444 12.73 -3.38 5.24
CA CYS A 444 13.35 -3.46 3.93
C CYS A 444 12.51 -4.28 2.97
N ARG A 445 12.00 -3.66 1.89
CA ARG A 445 11.16 -4.33 0.89
C ARG A 445 11.85 -4.28 -0.46
N ALA A 446 11.99 -5.43 -1.12
CA ALA A 446 12.61 -5.51 -2.44
C ALA A 446 11.82 -6.39 -3.41
N LEU A 447 11.95 -6.11 -4.71
CA LEU A 447 11.38 -6.89 -5.80
C LEU A 447 12.50 -7.33 -6.77
N ALA A 448 12.44 -8.56 -7.26
CA ALA A 448 13.37 -9.12 -8.24
C ALA A 448 12.79 -10.38 -8.89
N GLU A 449 13.44 -10.91 -9.93
CA GLU A 449 13.27 -12.30 -10.35
C GLU A 449 14.65 -12.94 -10.60
N PRO A 450 14.99 -14.07 -9.95
CA PRO A 450 14.27 -14.71 -8.85
C PRO A 450 14.16 -13.81 -7.61
N ASP A 451 13.22 -14.14 -6.72
CA ASP A 451 12.99 -13.40 -5.47
C ASP A 451 14.30 -13.21 -4.69
N PRO A 452 14.54 -12.01 -4.12
CA PRO A 452 15.79 -11.72 -3.44
C PRO A 452 15.78 -12.24 -1.99
N GLU A 453 16.94 -12.69 -1.54
CA GLU A 453 17.21 -12.90 -0.12
C GLU A 453 17.61 -11.56 0.52
N ILE A 454 17.02 -11.26 1.68
CA ILE A 454 17.23 -9.99 2.39
C ILE A 454 17.97 -10.26 3.69
N TYR A 455 19.01 -9.47 3.95
CA TYR A 455 19.72 -9.45 5.22
C TYR A 455 20.09 -8.01 5.59
N TRP A 456 20.42 -7.81 6.87
CA TRP A 456 20.86 -6.52 7.39
C TRP A 456 22.32 -6.58 7.83
N VAL A 457 22.99 -5.45 7.75
CA VAL A 457 24.34 -5.26 8.27
C VAL A 457 24.30 -4.15 9.30
N THR A 458 24.73 -4.46 10.51
CA THR A 458 24.81 -3.52 11.65
C THR A 458 25.94 -2.50 11.45
N PRO A 459 25.96 -1.41 12.22
CA PRO A 459 27.05 -0.44 12.20
C PRO A 459 28.43 -1.06 12.41
N SER A 460 28.53 -2.11 13.22
CA SER A 460 29.78 -2.84 13.50
C SER A 460 30.12 -3.90 12.45
N GLY A 461 29.43 -3.93 11.31
CA GLY A 461 29.68 -4.86 10.21
C GLY A 461 29.16 -6.29 10.42
N VAL A 462 28.41 -6.56 11.49
CA VAL A 462 27.81 -7.87 11.74
C VAL A 462 26.63 -8.08 10.78
N LYS A 463 26.64 -9.20 10.06
CA LYS A 463 25.58 -9.63 9.15
C LYS A 463 24.47 -10.34 9.94
N LEU A 464 23.26 -9.82 9.85
CA LEU A 464 22.04 -10.37 10.44
C LEU A 464 21.17 -10.97 9.33
N ILE A 465 21.08 -12.29 9.28
CA ILE A 465 20.27 -13.03 8.32
C ILE A 465 18.83 -13.18 8.80
N ALA A 466 17.92 -13.51 7.88
CA ALA A 466 16.54 -13.86 8.24
C ALA A 466 16.51 -14.95 9.32
N TYR A 467 15.52 -14.86 10.22
CA TYR A 467 15.35 -15.75 11.37
C TYR A 467 16.44 -15.64 12.45
N ALA A 468 17.40 -14.71 12.30
CA ALA A 468 18.33 -14.41 13.38
C ALA A 468 17.59 -13.71 14.52
N GLU A 469 17.67 -14.32 15.70
CA GLU A 469 17.28 -13.71 16.97
C GLU A 469 18.55 -13.67 17.83
N ASP A 470 19.22 -12.52 17.83
CA ASP A 470 20.47 -12.30 18.55
C ASP A 470 20.27 -11.20 19.59
N GLY A 471 19.82 -11.63 20.77
CA GLY A 471 19.54 -10.79 21.93
C GLY A 471 18.48 -9.73 21.67
N ARG A 472 18.90 -8.60 21.10
CA ARG A 472 18.13 -7.37 20.89
C ARG A 472 17.75 -7.12 19.44
N TYR A 473 18.31 -7.88 18.50
CA TYR A 473 18.00 -7.80 17.07
C TYR A 473 17.13 -8.97 16.65
N LYS A 474 16.11 -8.68 15.84
CA LYS A 474 15.28 -9.69 15.21
C LYS A 474 15.07 -9.34 13.74
N VAL A 475 15.50 -10.23 12.85
CA VAL A 475 15.29 -10.06 11.40
C VAL A 475 14.21 -11.02 10.94
N HIS A 476 13.08 -10.45 10.51
CA HIS A 476 11.99 -11.23 9.97
C HIS A 476 12.27 -11.66 8.52
N PRO A 477 11.68 -12.78 8.05
CA PRO A 477 11.94 -13.33 6.72
C PRO A 477 11.62 -12.39 5.57
N GLU A 478 10.65 -11.50 5.78
CA GLU A 478 10.25 -10.48 4.81
C GLU A 478 11.19 -9.26 4.75
N GLY A 479 12.29 -9.25 5.52
CA GLY A 479 13.30 -8.19 5.51
C GLY A 479 13.13 -7.09 6.56
N THR A 480 12.20 -7.23 7.51
CA THR A 480 12.04 -6.28 8.63
C THR A 480 13.12 -6.52 9.69
N LEU A 481 13.87 -5.49 10.06
CA LEU A 481 14.76 -5.49 11.22
C LEU A 481 14.05 -4.81 12.41
N GLU A 482 13.87 -5.56 13.49
CA GLU A 482 13.46 -5.03 14.79
C GLU A 482 14.68 -4.90 15.71
N ILE A 483 14.79 -3.73 16.33
CA ILE A 483 15.82 -3.41 17.31
C ILE A 483 15.12 -3.04 18.60
N HIS A 484 15.35 -3.82 19.66
CA HIS A 484 14.74 -3.61 20.96
C HIS A 484 15.67 -2.88 21.92
N GLY A 485 15.09 -1.99 22.75
CA GLY A 485 15.77 -1.28 23.84
C GLY A 485 17.01 -0.49 23.38
N ILE A 486 16.87 0.34 22.35
CA ILE A 486 17.97 1.06 21.70
C ILE A 486 18.82 1.83 22.72
N SER A 487 20.15 1.72 22.59
CA SER A 487 21.10 2.49 23.39
C SER A 487 22.11 3.21 22.48
N ALA A 488 22.97 4.04 23.06
CA ALA A 488 24.04 4.72 22.32
C ALA A 488 24.97 3.78 21.51
N ARG A 489 25.04 2.48 21.86
CA ARG A 489 25.83 1.48 21.12
C ARG A 489 25.24 1.10 19.76
N GLU A 490 23.94 1.29 19.60
CA GLU A 490 23.22 0.96 18.37
C GLU A 490 23.25 2.12 17.38
N ALA A 491 23.63 3.33 17.79
CA ALA A 491 23.81 4.45 16.87
C ALA A 491 24.81 4.08 15.76
N GLY A 492 24.51 4.47 14.51
CA GLY A 492 25.37 4.19 13.36
C GLY A 492 24.62 3.93 12.06
N LEU A 493 25.35 3.41 11.07
CA LEU A 493 24.85 3.11 9.73
C LEU A 493 24.37 1.65 9.64
N TYR A 494 23.07 1.45 9.53
CA TYR A 494 22.51 0.14 9.17
C TYR A 494 22.34 0.05 7.68
N THR A 495 22.63 -1.11 7.09
CA THR A 495 22.47 -1.33 5.65
C THR A 495 21.64 -2.57 5.39
N CYS A 496 20.53 -2.41 4.68
CA CYS A 496 19.79 -3.52 4.11
C CYS A 496 20.44 -3.92 2.78
N VAL A 497 20.58 -5.23 2.58
CA VAL A 497 21.04 -5.82 1.31
C VAL A 497 19.97 -6.78 0.82
N ALA A 498 19.54 -6.61 -0.43
CA ALA A 498 18.70 -7.55 -1.15
C ALA A 498 19.50 -8.15 -2.30
N HIS A 499 19.74 -9.47 -2.30
CA HIS A 499 20.56 -10.12 -3.31
C HIS A 499 19.88 -11.32 -3.94
N ASN A 500 20.22 -11.59 -5.20
CA ASN A 500 19.84 -12.81 -5.89
C ASN A 500 21.02 -13.32 -6.73
N LEU A 501 20.78 -14.30 -7.60
CA LEU A 501 21.78 -14.95 -8.45
C LEU A 501 22.49 -13.98 -9.42
N LEU A 502 21.88 -12.82 -9.71
CA LEU A 502 22.38 -11.84 -10.66
C LEU A 502 23.18 -10.73 -10.01
N GLY A 503 22.97 -10.44 -8.73
CA GLY A 503 23.63 -9.35 -8.02
C GLY A 503 22.85 -8.89 -6.81
N ALA A 504 23.15 -7.69 -6.32
CA ALA A 504 22.55 -7.15 -5.09
C ALA A 504 22.25 -5.65 -5.21
N ASP A 505 21.21 -5.22 -4.50
CA ASP A 505 20.91 -3.82 -4.22
C ASP A 505 21.03 -3.54 -2.72
N THR A 506 21.43 -2.31 -2.38
CA THR A 506 21.75 -1.93 -1.00
C THR A 506 21.15 -0.58 -0.66
N LYS A 507 20.55 -0.47 0.52
CA LYS A 507 20.02 0.80 1.04
C LYS A 507 20.38 0.95 2.51
N SER A 508 20.93 2.10 2.87
CA SER A 508 21.41 2.37 4.23
C SER A 508 20.60 3.45 4.94
N ILE A 509 20.59 3.39 6.27
CA ILE A 509 19.97 4.35 7.15
C ILE A 509 20.95 4.73 8.26
N SER A 510 21.11 6.03 8.47
CA SER A 510 21.88 6.60 9.57
C SER A 510 20.96 6.77 10.78
N MET A 511 21.22 6.00 11.83
CA MET A 511 20.47 6.05 13.09
C MET A 511 21.27 6.83 14.14
N MET A 512 20.66 7.87 14.69
CA MET A 512 21.21 8.66 15.79
C MET A 512 20.43 8.37 17.07
N VAL A 513 21.15 8.21 18.18
CA VAL A 513 20.54 7.96 19.50
C VAL A 513 20.90 9.12 20.41
N ASN A 514 19.90 9.87 20.91
CA ASN A 514 20.10 11.09 21.70
C ASN A 514 21.11 12.08 21.06
N HIS A 515 20.98 12.32 19.75
CA HIS A 515 21.89 13.13 18.93
C HIS A 515 23.36 12.66 18.89
N SER A 516 23.65 11.43 19.32
CA SER A 516 24.98 10.84 19.22
C SER A 516 25.10 9.93 18.00
N PHE A 517 26.26 9.99 17.34
CA PHE A 517 26.64 9.12 16.22
C PHE A 517 28.11 8.72 16.37
N PRO A 518 28.45 7.43 16.41
CA PRO A 518 29.83 6.99 16.62
C PRO A 518 30.70 7.25 15.39
N LEU A 519 31.97 7.63 15.60
CA LEU A 519 32.98 7.76 14.54
C LEU A 519 33.78 6.46 14.39
N SER A 520 34.34 6.23 13.19
CA SER A 520 35.15 5.04 12.89
C SER A 520 36.55 5.12 13.50
N GLU A 521 37.11 3.99 13.97
CA GLU A 521 38.48 3.91 14.50
C GLU A 521 39.58 3.99 13.42
N ASP A 522 40.83 4.21 13.86
CA ASP A 522 41.88 4.77 13.01
C ASP A 522 42.61 3.79 12.07
N SER A 523 42.59 2.47 12.28
CA SER A 523 43.47 1.54 11.53
C SER A 523 42.72 0.46 10.74
N LEU A 524 42.79 0.50 9.40
CA LEU A 524 42.34 -0.56 8.49
C LEU A 524 43.44 -1.61 8.31
N GLU A 525 43.17 -2.87 8.63
CA GLU A 525 44.13 -3.98 8.50
C GLU A 525 43.58 -5.07 7.56
N LEU A 526 44.35 -5.38 6.51
CA LEU A 526 44.09 -6.46 5.56
C LEU A 526 45.13 -7.55 5.78
N VAL A 527 44.71 -8.82 5.85
CA VAL A 527 45.58 -9.97 6.05
C VAL A 527 45.33 -11.05 5.00
N VAL A 528 46.38 -11.83 4.70
CA VAL A 528 46.29 -13.01 3.83
C VAL A 528 45.97 -14.21 4.69
N ALA A 529 44.79 -14.81 4.49
CA ALA A 529 44.29 -15.93 5.28
C ALA A 529 44.72 -17.29 4.71
N ASP A 530 44.73 -17.45 3.38
CA ASP A 530 45.23 -18.65 2.70
C ASP A 530 45.77 -18.32 1.30
N VAL A 531 46.71 -19.14 0.82
CA VAL A 531 47.29 -19.02 -0.51
C VAL A 531 47.40 -20.40 -1.17
N GLN A 532 46.82 -20.53 -2.36
CA GLN A 532 46.84 -21.75 -3.17
C GLN A 532 47.40 -21.46 -4.57
N ALA A 533 47.41 -22.47 -5.45
CA ALA A 533 47.97 -22.33 -6.80
C ALA A 533 47.19 -21.37 -7.71
N TYR A 534 45.87 -21.25 -7.49
CA TYR A 534 44.97 -20.47 -8.35
C TYR A 534 44.07 -19.49 -7.57
N HIS A 535 44.28 -19.36 -6.27
CA HIS A 535 43.52 -18.42 -5.46
C HIS A 535 44.26 -17.92 -4.22
N ILE A 536 43.90 -16.72 -3.77
CA ILE A 536 44.39 -16.09 -2.54
C ILE A 536 43.17 -15.67 -1.73
N LEU A 537 43.06 -16.16 -0.50
CA LEU A 537 42.03 -15.74 0.45
C LEU A 537 42.56 -14.59 1.29
N VAL A 538 41.87 -13.45 1.25
CA VAL A 538 42.17 -12.28 2.10
C VAL A 538 41.05 -12.08 3.13
N ALA A 539 41.40 -11.52 4.29
CA ALA A 539 40.47 -11.24 5.38
C ALA A 539 40.80 -9.88 6.03
N TRP A 540 39.79 -9.23 6.59
CA TRP A 540 39.94 -7.96 7.32
C TRP A 540 38.95 -7.90 8.48
N LYS A 541 39.18 -7.00 9.43
CA LYS A 541 38.22 -6.77 10.53
C LYS A 541 37.11 -5.81 10.07
N PRO A 542 35.85 -6.03 10.48
CA PRO A 542 34.79 -5.06 10.24
C PRO A 542 35.09 -3.72 10.91
N HIS A 543 34.73 -2.64 10.24
CA HIS A 543 34.84 -1.28 10.76
C HIS A 543 33.48 -0.61 10.91
N LEU A 544 33.37 0.24 11.93
CA LEU A 544 32.16 1.00 12.23
C LEU A 544 31.76 1.90 11.06
N ASN A 545 30.47 1.89 10.72
CA ASN A 545 29.87 2.80 9.74
C ASN A 545 30.51 2.75 8.35
N THR A 546 30.87 1.54 7.91
CA THR A 546 31.36 1.31 6.54
C THR A 546 30.24 1.54 5.52
N VAL A 547 30.51 2.36 4.49
CA VAL A 547 29.57 2.68 3.40
C VAL A 547 29.80 1.80 2.18
N SER A 548 31.07 1.56 1.83
CA SER A 548 31.43 0.67 0.73
C SER A 548 32.83 0.09 0.93
N SER A 549 33.08 -1.05 0.30
CA SER A 549 34.38 -1.72 0.29
C SER A 549 34.67 -2.26 -1.10
N ASN A 550 35.85 -1.94 -1.64
CA ASN A 550 36.31 -2.42 -2.94
C ASN A 550 37.68 -3.09 -2.77
N LEU A 551 37.87 -4.26 -3.36
CA LEU A 551 39.15 -4.97 -3.39
C LEU A 551 39.75 -4.87 -4.79
N THR A 552 40.98 -4.40 -4.90
CA THR A 552 41.71 -4.33 -6.16
C THR A 552 42.93 -5.24 -6.14
N TRP A 553 43.23 -5.95 -7.23
CA TRP A 553 44.46 -6.74 -7.31
C TRP A 553 45.11 -6.71 -8.69
N SER A 554 46.44 -6.77 -8.69
CA SER A 554 47.28 -6.78 -9.90
C SER A 554 48.56 -7.58 -9.68
N SER A 555 49.16 -8.08 -10.77
CA SER A 555 50.51 -8.66 -10.75
C SER A 555 51.48 -7.77 -11.51
N PHE A 556 52.71 -7.65 -11.00
CA PHE A 556 53.74 -6.80 -11.59
C PHE A 556 54.21 -7.31 -12.96
N LEU A 557 54.32 -8.63 -13.11
CA LEU A 557 54.90 -9.30 -14.29
C LEU A 557 54.00 -9.28 -15.55
N LEU A 558 52.69 -9.07 -15.40
CA LEU A 558 51.73 -8.99 -16.52
C LEU A 558 51.43 -7.54 -16.95
N SER A 559 52.04 -6.53 -16.30
CA SER A 559 51.68 -5.11 -16.44
C SER A 559 52.31 -4.35 -17.62
N SER A 560 52.97 -5.04 -18.56
CA SER A 560 53.73 -4.38 -19.63
C SER A 560 52.88 -3.72 -20.73
N ASN A 561 51.55 -3.82 -20.70
CA ASN A 561 50.65 -3.01 -21.53
C ASN A 561 49.27 -2.83 -20.85
N LEU A 562 48.95 -1.58 -20.48
CA LEU A 562 47.64 -1.05 -20.02
C LEU A 562 47.05 -1.64 -18.71
N ASP A 563 47.00 -0.83 -17.65
CA ASP A 563 46.12 -0.86 -16.45
C ASP A 563 45.15 -2.06 -16.30
N MET A 564 45.66 -3.28 -16.14
CA MET A 564 44.84 -4.42 -15.73
C MET A 564 44.87 -4.59 -14.21
N THR A 565 44.31 -3.60 -13.50
CA THR A 565 43.90 -3.77 -12.10
C THR A 565 42.50 -4.35 -12.06
N ASN A 566 42.37 -5.59 -11.59
CA ASN A 566 41.06 -6.17 -11.35
C ASN A 566 40.45 -5.50 -10.13
N VAL A 567 39.13 -5.24 -10.15
CA VAL A 567 38.38 -4.62 -9.06
C VAL A 567 37.17 -5.49 -8.75
N ALA A 568 36.95 -5.79 -7.47
CA ALA A 568 35.72 -6.39 -6.98
C ALA A 568 35.06 -5.46 -5.95
N ARG A 569 33.78 -5.14 -6.15
CA ARG A 569 32.96 -4.48 -5.14
C ARG A 569 32.51 -5.53 -4.14
N ILE A 570 32.80 -5.31 -2.86
CA ILE A 570 32.54 -6.28 -1.82
C ILE A 570 31.12 -6.07 -1.26
N PRO A 571 30.27 -7.11 -1.21
CA PRO A 571 28.96 -7.02 -0.57
C PRO A 571 29.09 -6.65 0.91
N MET A 572 28.19 -5.81 1.39
CA MET A 572 28.19 -5.36 2.79
C MET A 572 28.09 -6.54 3.76
N GLY A 573 28.84 -6.49 4.86
CA GLY A 573 28.92 -7.58 5.85
C GLY A 573 29.85 -8.74 5.45
N THR A 574 30.54 -8.65 4.31
CA THR A 574 31.60 -9.60 3.94
C THR A 574 32.94 -9.13 4.52
N HIS A 575 33.66 -10.03 5.19
CA HIS A 575 34.96 -9.74 5.82
C HIS A 575 36.10 -10.64 5.31
N THR A 576 35.79 -11.56 4.41
CA THR A 576 36.72 -12.48 3.78
C THR A 576 36.41 -12.56 2.30
N TYR A 577 37.43 -12.51 1.45
CA TYR A 577 37.25 -12.56 0.00
C TYR A 577 38.26 -13.49 -0.65
N ASN A 578 37.76 -14.40 -1.49
CA ASN A 578 38.60 -15.35 -2.21
C ASN A 578 38.88 -14.82 -3.62
N ILE A 579 40.12 -14.36 -3.85
CA ILE A 579 40.59 -13.92 -5.15
C ILE A 579 40.92 -15.17 -5.97
N THR A 580 40.10 -15.49 -6.97
CA THR A 580 40.23 -16.72 -7.77
C THR A 580 40.76 -16.44 -9.18
N ARG A 581 41.08 -17.51 -9.94
CA ARG A 581 41.59 -17.48 -11.32
C ARG A 581 42.94 -16.77 -11.45
N LEU A 582 43.77 -16.89 -10.42
CA LEU A 582 45.12 -16.35 -10.42
C LEU A 582 46.08 -17.28 -11.17
N HIS A 583 47.16 -16.72 -11.72
CA HIS A 583 48.24 -17.51 -12.31
C HIS A 583 49.09 -18.13 -11.22
N GLN A 584 49.61 -19.34 -11.48
CA GLN A 584 50.53 -20.05 -10.58
C GLN A 584 51.87 -19.33 -10.47
N ASP A 585 52.56 -19.51 -9.35
CA ASP A 585 53.88 -18.92 -9.06
C ASP A 585 54.00 -17.41 -9.37
N THR A 586 52.90 -16.67 -9.19
CA THR A 586 52.80 -15.26 -9.56
C THR A 586 52.53 -14.42 -8.32
N GLU A 587 53.28 -13.33 -8.19
CA GLU A 587 53.14 -12.37 -7.10
C GLU A 587 52.00 -11.38 -7.40
N TYR A 588 51.08 -11.24 -6.44
CA TYR A 588 49.92 -10.37 -6.52
C TYR A 588 49.88 -9.37 -5.38
N TRP A 589 49.64 -8.11 -5.74
CA TRP A 589 49.31 -7.04 -4.80
C TRP A 589 47.80 -6.91 -4.71
N ALA A 590 47.23 -7.06 -3.52
CA ALA A 590 45.82 -6.88 -3.24
C ALA A 590 45.61 -5.71 -2.28
N CYS A 591 44.79 -4.73 -2.65
CA CYS A 591 44.48 -3.54 -1.86
C CYS A 591 42.98 -3.45 -1.60
N LEU A 592 42.60 -3.35 -0.33
CA LEU A 592 41.25 -3.10 0.14
C LEU A 592 41.05 -1.59 0.33
N HIS A 593 40.06 -1.04 -0.35
CA HIS A 593 39.63 0.36 -0.25
C HIS A 593 38.30 0.40 0.49
N VAL A 594 38.24 1.09 1.63
CA VAL A 594 37.03 1.20 2.45
C VAL A 594 36.65 2.66 2.60
N ALA A 595 35.39 2.98 2.31
CA ALA A 595 34.81 4.30 2.52
C ALA A 595 33.91 4.30 3.76
N PHE A 596 34.07 5.30 4.62
CA PHE A 596 33.28 5.50 5.84
C PHE A 596 32.30 6.69 5.69
N VAL A 597 31.33 6.78 6.60
CA VAL A 597 30.32 7.86 6.62
C VAL A 597 30.93 9.26 6.77
N ASP A 598 32.08 9.38 7.44
CA ASP A 598 32.81 10.63 7.66
C ASP A 598 33.66 11.08 6.45
N LEU A 599 33.47 10.46 5.28
CA LEU A 599 34.16 10.74 4.02
C LEU A 599 35.67 10.46 4.05
N GLN A 600 36.21 9.78 5.06
CA GLN A 600 37.57 9.25 5.00
C GLN A 600 37.57 7.92 4.25
N ALA A 601 38.28 7.85 3.11
CA ALA A 601 38.58 6.59 2.45
C ALA A 601 39.94 6.09 2.95
N LYS A 602 39.98 4.84 3.44
CA LYS A 602 41.22 4.19 3.89
C LYS A 602 41.57 3.04 2.95
N VAL A 603 42.87 2.79 2.78
CA VAL A 603 43.38 1.73 1.91
C VAL A 603 44.37 0.88 2.70
N ALA A 604 44.24 -0.44 2.63
CA ALA A 604 45.17 -1.41 3.18
C ALA A 604 45.57 -2.41 2.11
N CYS A 605 46.87 -2.65 1.94
CA CYS A 605 47.39 -3.53 0.89
C CYS A 605 48.21 -4.68 1.48
N VAL A 606 48.10 -5.84 0.85
CA VAL A 606 48.90 -7.04 1.12
C VAL A 606 49.51 -7.56 -0.17
N ASN A 607 50.63 -8.26 -0.04
CA ASN A 607 51.29 -8.94 -1.13
C ASN A 607 51.35 -10.44 -0.83
N ALA A 608 51.01 -11.27 -1.82
CA ALA A 608 51.09 -12.73 -1.73
C ALA A 608 51.44 -13.36 -3.08
N ARG A 609 52.26 -14.42 -3.04
CA ARG A 609 52.66 -15.20 -4.21
C ARG A 609 51.93 -16.54 -4.24
N THR A 610 51.22 -16.81 -5.32
CA THR A 610 50.50 -18.09 -5.51
C THR A 610 51.48 -19.27 -5.54
N LYS A 611 51.01 -20.44 -5.09
CA LYS A 611 51.82 -21.67 -5.09
C LYS A 611 51.99 -22.23 -6.51
N GLU A 612 53.00 -23.06 -6.73
CA GLU A 612 53.03 -23.93 -7.90
C GLU A 612 51.94 -25.00 -7.78
N ALA A 613 51.28 -25.34 -8.89
CA ALA A 613 50.36 -26.46 -8.92
C ALA A 613 51.16 -27.75 -8.67
N ALA A 614 50.83 -28.49 -7.61
CA ALA A 614 51.49 -29.75 -7.33
C ALA A 614 51.33 -30.69 -8.52
N HIS A 615 52.44 -31.02 -9.20
CA HIS A 615 52.47 -32.07 -10.21
C HIS A 615 52.10 -33.39 -9.53
N HIS A 616 50.84 -33.80 -9.66
CA HIS A 616 50.47 -35.20 -9.44
C HIS A 616 51.14 -36.02 -10.54
N TYR A 617 52.34 -36.54 -10.28
CA TYR A 617 52.79 -37.75 -10.92
C TYR A 617 51.78 -38.84 -10.57
N ARG A 618 50.85 -39.12 -11.48
CA ARG A 618 50.07 -40.36 -11.48
C ARG A 618 51.03 -41.52 -11.71
N LEU A 619 51.70 -41.98 -10.66
CA LEU A 619 52.41 -43.25 -10.68
C LEU A 619 51.42 -44.38 -10.37
N LEU A 620 50.40 -44.57 -11.22
CA LEU A 620 49.46 -45.69 -11.11
C LEU A 620 48.68 -45.92 -12.43
N GLU A 621 49.39 -45.97 -13.56
CA GLU A 621 48.80 -46.25 -14.88
C GLU A 621 49.39 -47.52 -15.54
N GLY A 622 49.77 -48.52 -14.73
CA GLY A 622 50.38 -49.77 -15.24
C GLY A 622 49.84 -51.08 -14.67
N ARG A 623 48.92 -51.07 -13.68
CA ARG A 623 48.43 -52.31 -13.04
C ARG A 623 46.92 -52.49 -12.98
N GLN A 624 46.12 -51.47 -13.28
CA GLN A 624 44.65 -51.60 -13.27
C GLN A 624 44.06 -52.10 -14.59
N SER A 625 44.74 -51.91 -15.73
CA SER A 625 44.29 -52.37 -17.04
C SER A 625 44.38 -53.90 -17.22
N LEU A 626 45.33 -54.57 -16.56
CA LEU A 626 45.43 -56.04 -16.61
C LEU A 626 44.34 -56.73 -15.78
N LEU A 627 43.99 -56.18 -14.61
CA LEU A 627 42.95 -56.73 -13.75
C LEU A 627 41.55 -56.54 -14.33
N THR A 628 41.26 -55.39 -14.96
CA THR A 628 39.96 -55.15 -15.60
C THR A 628 39.76 -56.03 -16.83
N VAL A 629 40.81 -56.29 -17.62
CA VAL A 629 40.74 -57.22 -18.77
C VAL A 629 40.57 -58.67 -18.31
N LEU A 630 41.24 -59.10 -17.23
CA LEU A 630 41.05 -60.44 -16.67
C LEU A 630 39.64 -60.66 -16.11
N VAL A 631 39.07 -59.66 -15.43
CA VAL A 631 37.70 -59.72 -14.89
C VAL A 631 36.66 -59.72 -16.03
N LEU A 632 36.88 -58.94 -17.10
CA LEU A 632 35.98 -58.94 -18.26
C LEU A 632 36.02 -60.28 -19.02
N CYS A 633 37.21 -60.90 -19.16
CA CYS A 633 37.35 -62.23 -19.76
C CYS A 633 36.69 -63.32 -18.91
N LEU A 634 36.79 -63.25 -17.58
CA LEU A 634 36.13 -64.19 -16.67
C LEU A 634 34.61 -64.04 -16.69
N LEU A 635 34.09 -62.81 -16.78
CA LEU A 635 32.66 -62.54 -16.90
C LEU A 635 32.09 -62.98 -18.26
N LEU A 636 32.84 -62.84 -19.35
CA LEU A 636 32.43 -63.34 -20.67
C LEU A 636 32.48 -64.87 -20.75
N LEU A 637 33.46 -65.51 -20.11
CA LEU A 637 33.50 -66.97 -19.95
C LEU A 637 32.32 -67.47 -19.10
N ALA A 638 31.99 -66.80 -18.00
CA ALA A 638 30.83 -67.14 -17.16
C ALA A 638 29.50 -66.96 -17.92
N ALA A 639 29.34 -65.89 -18.70
CA ALA A 639 28.14 -65.66 -19.51
C ALA A 639 27.99 -66.71 -20.63
N SER A 640 29.10 -67.15 -21.24
CA SER A 640 29.06 -68.22 -22.25
C SER A 640 28.74 -69.61 -21.67
N LEU A 641 29.10 -69.86 -20.40
CA LEU A 641 28.76 -71.07 -19.66
C LEU A 641 27.28 -71.08 -19.24
N VAL A 642 26.73 -69.94 -18.84
CA VAL A 642 25.29 -69.78 -18.50
C VAL A 642 24.41 -69.85 -19.75
N ALA A 643 24.88 -69.39 -20.92
CA ALA A 643 24.16 -69.53 -22.18
C ALA A 643 24.14 -70.97 -22.74
N ARG A 644 25.06 -71.85 -22.31
CA ARG A 644 25.12 -73.27 -22.75
C ARG A 644 24.34 -74.24 -21.86
N TYR A 645 23.95 -73.82 -20.66
CA TYR A 645 23.11 -74.61 -19.76
C TYR A 645 21.87 -73.80 -19.38
N GLY A 646 20.87 -73.81 -20.27
CA GLY A 646 19.58 -73.21 -20.01
C GLY A 646 18.84 -73.93 -18.89
N VAL A 647 18.40 -73.19 -17.88
CA VAL A 647 17.30 -73.57 -17.00
C VAL A 647 16.51 -72.30 -16.67
N GLY A 648 15.23 -72.31 -17.02
CA GLY A 648 14.31 -71.20 -16.78
C GLY A 648 13.84 -71.12 -15.33
N ALA A 649 13.55 -69.89 -14.89
CA ALA A 649 12.61 -69.56 -13.84
C ALA A 649 12.39 -68.03 -13.79
N GLU A 650 11.15 -67.56 -13.96
CA GLU A 650 10.64 -66.38 -13.22
C GLU A 650 10.55 -66.75 -11.72
N PRO A 651 10.63 -65.83 -10.71
CA PRO A 651 9.82 -64.61 -10.63
C PRO A 651 10.40 -63.40 -9.81
N ARG A 652 9.62 -62.29 -9.84
CA ARG A 652 9.39 -61.21 -8.85
C ARG A 652 10.37 -60.95 -7.67
N ARG A 653 10.58 -59.64 -7.46
CA ARG A 653 10.95 -58.89 -6.24
C ARG A 653 12.39 -59.05 -5.70
N ALA A 654 13.22 -58.06 -6.00
CA ALA A 654 14.22 -57.52 -5.08
C ALA A 654 14.34 -56.01 -5.34
N ARG A 655 13.49 -55.23 -4.65
CA ARG A 655 13.64 -53.79 -4.45
C ARG A 655 14.46 -53.65 -3.17
N GLU A 656 15.41 -52.71 -3.16
CA GLU A 656 16.35 -52.39 -2.07
C GLU A 656 17.68 -53.15 -2.10
N LEU A 657 18.64 -52.59 -2.84
CA LEU A 657 20.03 -52.36 -2.43
C LEU A 657 20.86 -52.02 -3.68
N LEU A 658 20.84 -50.74 -4.08
CA LEU A 658 21.99 -50.02 -4.64
C LEU A 658 21.59 -48.55 -4.84
N ARG A 659 22.36 -47.72 -4.17
CA ARG A 659 22.27 -46.26 -4.05
C ARG A 659 22.56 -45.55 -5.37
N GLY A 660 22.01 -44.34 -5.46
CA GLY A 660 22.81 -43.13 -5.69
C GLY A 660 23.79 -43.17 -6.87
N ALA A 661 23.30 -42.70 -8.01
CA ALA A 661 24.14 -42.08 -9.03
C ALA A 661 23.36 -40.89 -9.59
N THR A 662 23.56 -39.70 -9.01
CA THR A 662 23.18 -38.44 -9.64
C THR A 662 24.03 -38.27 -10.89
N ALA A 663 23.38 -38.37 -12.05
CA ALA A 663 23.97 -38.01 -13.33
C ALA A 663 24.22 -36.50 -13.35
N VAL A 664 25.48 -36.08 -13.23
CA VAL A 664 25.91 -34.72 -13.54
C VAL A 664 25.89 -34.57 -15.06
N ARG A 665 24.88 -33.90 -15.59
CA ARG A 665 24.89 -33.37 -16.97
C ARG A 665 25.82 -32.17 -17.00
N VAL A 666 26.97 -32.31 -17.65
CA VAL A 666 27.85 -31.21 -18.03
C VAL A 666 27.20 -30.47 -19.21
N VAL A 667 26.73 -29.24 -18.96
CA VAL A 667 26.27 -28.32 -20.01
C VAL A 667 27.41 -27.34 -20.29
N TYR A 668 27.93 -27.35 -21.52
CA TYR A 668 28.85 -26.33 -22.01
C TYR A 668 28.09 -25.00 -22.22
N PRO A 669 28.62 -23.84 -21.79
CA PRO A 669 28.12 -22.56 -22.29
C PRO A 669 28.65 -22.30 -23.71
N PRO A 670 27.87 -21.64 -24.60
CA PRO A 670 28.34 -21.28 -25.92
C PRO A 670 29.37 -20.13 -25.83
N ILE A 671 30.31 -20.17 -26.76
CA ILE A 671 31.34 -19.15 -27.00
C ILE A 671 30.65 -17.83 -27.37
N ALA A 672 30.77 -16.80 -26.51
CA ALA A 672 30.36 -15.44 -26.84
C ALA A 672 31.47 -14.75 -27.66
N GLN A 673 31.13 -14.34 -28.88
CA GLN A 673 31.98 -13.48 -29.71
C GLN A 673 31.93 -12.02 -29.22
N PRO A 674 33.01 -11.23 -29.38
CA PRO A 674 33.11 -9.87 -28.88
C PRO A 674 32.60 -8.85 -29.91
N TRP A 675 31.56 -8.08 -29.57
CA TRP A 675 31.20 -6.84 -30.26
C TRP A 675 30.98 -5.71 -29.24
N ALA A 676 31.91 -4.75 -29.21
CA ALA A 676 31.64 -3.30 -29.26
C ALA A 676 32.97 -2.54 -29.32
N ARG A 677 33.32 -2.04 -30.51
CA ARG A 677 34.37 -1.02 -30.70
C ARG A 677 33.71 0.37 -30.62
N GLY A 678 34.10 1.13 -29.60
CA GLY A 678 34.36 2.57 -29.66
C GLY A 678 33.19 3.56 -29.63
N GLN A 679 33.07 4.30 -28.50
CA GLN A 679 33.20 5.76 -28.48
C GLN A 679 33.57 6.25 -27.08
N ARG A 680 34.48 7.24 -27.02
CA ARG A 680 35.13 7.76 -25.80
C ARG A 680 34.20 8.67 -25.00
N GLY A 681 34.15 8.45 -23.69
CA GLY A 681 33.58 9.34 -22.67
C GLY A 681 33.54 8.60 -21.33
N GLY A 682 34.22 9.11 -20.31
CA GLY A 682 34.61 8.33 -19.13
C GLY A 682 33.47 7.82 -18.24
N GLN A 683 33.47 6.51 -18.01
CA GLN A 683 33.11 5.84 -16.75
C GLN A 683 33.55 4.37 -16.91
N LEU A 684 34.43 3.89 -16.02
CA LEU A 684 34.89 2.51 -16.01
C LEU A 684 33.70 1.60 -15.65
N LEU A 685 33.13 0.94 -16.67
CA LEU A 685 32.16 -0.14 -16.50
C LEU A 685 32.90 -1.38 -15.99
N ALA A 686 32.69 -1.71 -14.72
CA ALA A 686 33.17 -2.95 -14.12
C ALA A 686 32.39 -4.14 -14.69
N VAL A 687 33.11 -5.11 -15.26
CA VAL A 687 32.56 -6.42 -15.62
C VAL A 687 32.42 -7.24 -14.36
N GLU A 688 31.19 -7.65 -14.07
CA GLU A 688 30.81 -8.45 -12.90
C GLU A 688 31.46 -9.85 -12.97
N VAL A 689 32.32 -10.15 -12.00
CA VAL A 689 32.84 -11.51 -11.78
C VAL A 689 32.02 -12.13 -10.66
N GLN A 690 31.19 -13.11 -11.02
CA GLN A 690 30.47 -13.95 -10.06
C GLN A 690 31.45 -14.61 -9.09
N ALA A 691 31.27 -14.32 -7.80
CA ALA A 691 31.80 -15.11 -6.69
C ALA A 691 30.62 -15.46 -5.79
N ALA A 692 30.33 -16.76 -5.68
CA ALA A 692 29.41 -17.26 -4.66
C ALA A 692 30.06 -17.06 -3.27
N PRO A 693 29.33 -16.56 -2.26
CA PRO A 693 29.81 -16.60 -0.89
C PRO A 693 29.97 -18.06 -0.45
N LEU A 694 31.06 -18.36 0.25
CA LEU A 694 31.19 -19.60 1.01
C LEU A 694 30.32 -19.45 2.27
N ASP A 695 29.30 -20.29 2.40
CA ASP A 695 28.59 -20.48 3.67
C ASP A 695 29.58 -21.02 4.72
N CYS A 696 29.61 -20.39 5.89
CA CYS A 696 30.34 -20.88 7.07
C CYS A 696 29.50 -21.91 7.83
#